data_AF-A0A1Y1UWB4-F1
#
_entry.id   AF-A0A1Y1UWB4-F1
#
_cell.length_a   1.000
_cell.length_b   1.000
_cell.length_c   1.000
_cell.angle_alpha   90.00
_cell.angle_beta   90.00
_cell.angle_gamma   90.00
#
_symmetry.space_group_name_H-M   'P 1'
#
loop_
_entity.id
_entity.type
_entity.pdbx_description
1 polymer ?
#
loop_
_entity_poly.entity_id
_entity_poly.type
_entity_poly.pdbx_seq_one_letter_code
_entity_poly.pdbx_strand_id
1 'polypeptide(L)'
;MYLCDKDNVCKQTEGYIKVSYGTDGSDSEEYYKIGLDSSSEAGNGDECDGDTNIGLQSTGHGVCLSVKGESVEFGAEQNYILDGTIASGSIFKSVANSKDGIVLTRDVSKIYFNNIYTDEEFCKYEDKKIIKRKEQFVSGTILNTLYDCEYGACDISKVPENVEDGEYLVDGKIFKREGAEIKEKIVTGIFASKQSDPNDITYENLLSSGDIGELTSNNLGSVYLYDCVNGVCTRTSGFIKYGSTAALAECTKENECKTLESVDCTEETEDGKINLDNGNMKLCVSESLSSSTYNLIGNTMYETNSNKNIIGAKQTGNFLSGNNLIVCTDGKCESPGNAAGYYLNSNSEEITAGTKLISCIDVNNCKLIEQKNGYYINESSNANAIICDATADGVSCKENVLATSCNDNANKLVYDGNSFKYCEDSENLKEMPTAENVNLYEVSDVKASGINYPTDFIESSSGNKMVIQVDQYSVTQYVDASPFCIDDKSKVIKEKCIDGDIKYTCNTVNSKCDTIEVGKCVINESNENCDGYYVKNDGELYNCDGKGTCNKETKIGYFRNMETYIKCTNDGSKITCANAENVDVNSLDENKCDIGKLIIGDTIKLCVDNVKENAITIFTNEDSKKYFIKASGLNSKDSIVSSQKHYIVNVAENEVLTETVTGN
;
A
#
# COMPACT_ATOMS: atom_id res chain seq x y z
N MET A 1 6.43 41.24 -13.40
CA MET A 1 5.40 40.55 -12.57
C MET A 1 5.34 39.09 -13.00
N TYR A 2 4.74 38.18 -12.23
CA TYR A 2 4.56 36.78 -12.65
C TYR A 2 3.09 36.39 -12.54
N LEU A 3 2.63 35.61 -13.52
CA LEU A 3 1.30 35.02 -13.54
C LEU A 3 1.45 33.50 -13.60
N CYS A 4 0.83 32.81 -12.67
CA CYS A 4 0.84 31.34 -12.59
C CYS A 4 -0.43 30.79 -13.24
N ASP A 5 -0.29 29.70 -14.00
CA ASP A 5 -1.43 28.95 -14.50
C ASP A 5 -1.95 27.94 -13.46
N LYS A 6 -3.04 27.27 -13.81
CA LYS A 6 -3.73 26.25 -13.01
C LYS A 6 -2.84 25.07 -12.56
N ASP A 7 -1.68 24.89 -13.20
CA ASP A 7 -0.73 23.82 -12.93
C ASP A 7 0.49 24.36 -12.13
N ASN A 8 0.37 25.56 -11.57
CA ASN A 8 1.41 26.32 -10.82
C ASN A 8 2.65 26.69 -11.65
N VAL A 9 2.54 26.73 -12.99
CA VAL A 9 3.64 27.17 -13.84
C VAL A 9 3.58 28.69 -14.00
N CYS A 10 4.51 29.39 -13.35
CA CYS A 10 4.55 30.85 -13.35
C CYS A 10 5.38 31.40 -14.51
N LYS A 11 4.81 32.35 -15.27
CA LYS A 11 5.48 33.04 -16.37
C LYS A 11 5.62 34.52 -16.07
N GLN A 12 6.77 35.09 -16.42
CA GLN A 12 7.00 36.53 -16.32
C GLN A 12 6.05 37.27 -17.26
N THR A 13 5.47 38.36 -16.77
CA THR A 13 4.50 39.18 -17.49
C THR A 13 4.67 40.67 -17.16
N GLU A 14 4.11 41.50 -18.04
CA GLU A 14 4.00 42.94 -17.88
C GLU A 14 2.76 43.31 -17.05
N GLY A 15 2.76 44.48 -16.43
CA GLY A 15 1.59 44.96 -15.71
C GLY A 15 1.71 46.40 -15.25
N TYR A 16 0.68 46.85 -14.53
CA TYR A 16 0.52 48.23 -14.10
C TYR A 16 0.15 48.30 -12.62
N ILE A 17 0.67 49.31 -11.94
CA ILE A 17 0.40 49.57 -10.53
C ILE A 17 -0.13 51.00 -10.40
N LYS A 18 -1.32 51.16 -9.85
CA LYS A 18 -1.89 52.44 -9.43
C LYS A 18 -1.63 52.63 -7.94
N VAL A 19 -1.05 53.76 -7.56
CA VAL A 19 -0.78 54.11 -6.16
C VAL A 19 -1.50 55.40 -5.82
N SER A 20 -2.34 55.35 -4.81
CA SER A 20 -3.06 56.52 -4.28
C SER A 20 -2.40 57.00 -2.99
N TYR A 21 -1.92 58.24 -2.99
CA TYR A 21 -1.30 58.92 -1.85
C TYR A 21 -2.30 59.89 -1.22
N GLY A 22 -2.55 59.80 0.08
CA GLY A 22 -3.40 60.78 0.77
C GLY A 22 -4.15 60.24 1.99
N THR A 23 -4.62 61.17 2.82
CA THR A 23 -5.62 60.93 3.87
C THR A 23 -6.93 61.58 3.43
N ASP A 24 -8.06 60.92 3.73
CA ASP A 24 -9.40 61.18 3.19
C ASP A 24 -9.70 62.67 2.92
N GLY A 25 -9.55 63.09 1.66
CA GLY A 25 -9.91 64.45 1.20
C GLY A 25 -9.02 65.08 0.12
N SER A 26 -7.80 64.56 -0.11
CA SER A 26 -6.97 64.94 -1.27
C SER A 26 -6.03 63.81 -1.67
N ASP A 27 -6.50 62.91 -2.54
CA ASP A 27 -5.68 61.80 -3.03
C ASP A 27 -4.96 62.23 -4.32
N SER A 28 -3.63 62.09 -4.36
CA SER A 28 -2.86 62.13 -5.61
C SER A 28 -2.62 60.71 -6.08
N GLU A 29 -2.75 60.45 -7.37
CA GLU A 29 -2.58 59.13 -7.95
C GLU A 29 -1.36 59.10 -8.87
N GLU A 30 -0.50 58.10 -8.70
CA GLU A 30 0.58 57.80 -9.64
C GLU A 30 0.36 56.41 -10.23
N TYR A 31 0.86 56.26 -11.46
CA TYR A 31 0.75 55.04 -12.23
C TYR A 31 2.14 54.56 -12.61
N TYR A 32 2.36 53.27 -12.50
CA TYR A 32 3.64 52.65 -12.82
C TYR A 32 3.42 51.52 -13.82
N LYS A 33 4.21 51.50 -14.89
CA LYS A 33 4.28 50.38 -15.83
C LYS A 33 5.46 49.50 -15.45
N ILE A 34 5.19 48.21 -15.31
CA ILE A 34 6.17 47.15 -15.08
C ILE A 34 6.35 46.39 -16.38
N GLY A 35 7.37 46.75 -17.16
CA GLY A 35 7.79 46.02 -18.36
C GLY A 35 8.64 44.79 -18.02
N LEU A 36 8.89 43.95 -19.02
CA LEU A 36 9.81 42.81 -18.88
C LEU A 36 11.27 43.25 -18.68
N ASP A 37 11.65 44.38 -19.27
CA ASP A 37 13.03 44.86 -19.34
C ASP A 37 13.34 45.99 -18.35
N SER A 38 12.32 46.66 -17.81
CA SER A 38 12.43 47.69 -16.75
C SER A 38 11.04 48.23 -16.37
N SER A 39 10.98 49.00 -15.27
CA SER A 39 9.78 49.73 -14.85
C SER A 39 9.94 51.23 -15.03
N SER A 40 8.83 51.92 -15.23
CA SER A 40 8.79 53.38 -15.42
C SER A 40 7.45 53.95 -14.95
N GLU A 41 7.46 55.19 -14.49
CA GLU A 41 6.23 55.96 -14.26
C GLU A 41 5.44 56.08 -15.56
N ALA A 42 4.13 55.80 -15.49
CA ALA A 42 3.21 55.77 -16.62
C ALA A 42 2.34 57.03 -16.62
N GLY A 43 2.11 57.59 -17.82
CA GLY A 43 1.53 58.92 -17.96
C GLY A 43 0.00 59.04 -17.88
N ASN A 44 -0.78 57.94 -17.85
CA ASN A 44 -2.25 58.01 -17.76
C ASN A 44 -2.88 56.72 -17.20
N GLY A 45 -3.99 56.88 -16.48
CA GLY A 45 -4.62 55.87 -15.62
C GLY A 45 -5.65 54.93 -16.23
N ASP A 46 -5.81 54.92 -17.55
CA ASP A 46 -6.85 54.11 -18.21
C ASP A 46 -6.55 52.60 -18.19
N GLU A 47 -5.28 52.21 -18.01
CA GLU A 47 -4.85 50.80 -18.07
C GLU A 47 -4.97 50.09 -16.70
N CYS A 48 -5.09 50.84 -15.61
CA CYS A 48 -5.27 50.33 -14.25
C CYS A 48 -6.07 51.31 -13.39
N ASP A 49 -7.37 51.44 -13.67
CA ASP A 49 -8.26 52.41 -13.03
C ASP A 49 -8.44 52.23 -11.51
N GLY A 50 -8.10 51.06 -10.99
CA GLY A 50 -8.20 50.72 -9.57
C GLY A 50 -9.59 50.32 -9.10
N ASP A 51 -10.55 50.15 -10.02
CA ASP A 51 -11.93 49.75 -9.71
C ASP A 51 -12.42 48.60 -10.61
N THR A 52 -12.30 48.75 -11.93
CA THR A 52 -12.87 47.82 -12.92
C THR A 52 -11.84 46.89 -13.56
N ASN A 53 -10.57 47.28 -13.61
CA ASN A 53 -9.52 46.53 -14.30
C ASN A 53 -8.57 45.75 -13.38
N ILE A 54 -8.82 45.71 -12.06
CA ILE A 54 -7.91 45.05 -11.11
C ILE A 54 -7.81 43.55 -11.40
N GLY A 55 -6.58 43.10 -11.69
CA GLY A 55 -6.23 41.71 -11.96
C GLY A 55 -6.77 41.10 -13.26
N LEU A 56 -7.36 41.90 -14.15
CA LEU A 56 -7.71 41.47 -15.50
C LEU A 56 -6.46 41.43 -16.39
N GLN A 57 -6.09 40.23 -16.86
CA GLN A 57 -5.09 40.08 -17.92
C GLN A 57 -5.75 40.36 -19.27
N SER A 58 -5.35 41.43 -19.96
CA SER A 58 -5.73 41.66 -21.35
C SER A 58 -4.49 41.66 -22.26
N THR A 59 -4.69 41.37 -23.55
CA THR A 59 -3.63 41.40 -24.56
C THR A 59 -3.01 42.80 -24.77
N GLY A 60 -3.62 43.86 -24.23
CA GLY A 60 -3.13 45.23 -24.32
C GLY A 60 -2.49 45.79 -23.05
N HIS A 61 -2.84 45.29 -21.85
CA HIS A 61 -2.61 46.02 -20.60
C HIS A 61 -1.99 45.22 -19.44
N GLY A 62 -1.53 43.98 -19.64
CA GLY A 62 -0.86 43.21 -18.56
C GLY A 62 -1.76 43.00 -17.32
N VAL A 63 -1.17 42.88 -16.12
CA VAL A 63 -1.89 42.72 -14.84
C VAL A 63 -1.96 44.06 -14.08
N CYS A 64 -3.16 44.49 -13.64
CA CYS A 64 -3.36 45.72 -12.86
C CYS A 64 -3.46 45.47 -11.35
N LEU A 65 -2.72 46.24 -10.53
CA LEU A 65 -2.81 46.30 -9.06
C LEU A 65 -3.08 47.73 -8.58
N SER A 66 -3.98 47.90 -7.59
CA SER A 66 -4.24 49.18 -6.92
C SER A 66 -3.90 49.12 -5.43
N VAL A 67 -3.08 50.09 -4.96
CA VAL A 67 -2.67 50.22 -3.56
C VAL A 67 -2.84 51.65 -3.05
N LYS A 68 -3.22 51.83 -1.78
CA LYS A 68 -3.28 53.13 -1.08
C LYS A 68 -2.11 53.23 -0.11
N GLY A 69 -1.19 54.17 -0.29
CA GLY A 69 0.14 54.05 0.33
C GLY A 69 0.99 55.32 0.37
N GLU A 70 2.13 55.26 1.05
CA GLU A 70 3.07 56.38 1.20
C GLU A 70 4.15 56.43 0.10
N SER A 71 4.57 55.29 -0.47
CA SER A 71 5.58 55.24 -1.54
C SER A 71 5.59 53.93 -2.37
N VAL A 72 6.16 54.02 -3.57
CA VAL A 72 6.66 52.87 -4.35
C VAL A 72 8.15 53.06 -4.55
N GLU A 73 8.95 52.10 -4.12
CA GLU A 73 10.40 52.14 -4.34
C GLU A 73 10.85 51.01 -5.27
N PHE A 74 11.61 51.39 -6.31
CA PHE A 74 12.25 50.46 -7.23
C PHE A 74 13.67 50.14 -6.72
N GLY A 75 13.90 48.89 -6.33
CA GLY A 75 15.23 48.41 -5.95
C GLY A 75 16.15 48.22 -7.16
N ALA A 76 17.33 47.62 -6.95
CA ALA A 76 18.14 47.11 -8.06
C ALA A 76 17.31 46.14 -8.94
N GLU A 77 17.68 46.00 -10.22
CA GLU A 77 16.91 45.27 -11.25
C GLU A 77 16.13 44.08 -10.66
N GLN A 78 14.79 44.15 -10.79
CA GLN A 78 13.81 43.10 -10.46
C GLN A 78 13.29 43.01 -9.01
N ASN A 79 13.59 43.96 -8.11
CA ASN A 79 12.96 44.01 -6.78
C ASN A 79 12.04 45.24 -6.62
N TYR A 80 10.83 45.04 -6.07
CA TYR A 80 9.83 46.10 -5.86
C TYR A 80 9.36 46.11 -4.40
N ILE A 81 9.31 47.29 -3.79
CA ILE A 81 8.75 47.48 -2.44
C ILE A 81 7.59 48.47 -2.56
N LEU A 82 6.41 48.08 -2.07
CA LEU A 82 5.24 48.95 -2.00
C LEU A 82 4.88 49.19 -0.54
N ASP A 83 4.76 50.46 -0.15
CA ASP A 83 4.33 50.84 1.20
C ASP A 83 2.84 51.25 1.12
N GLY A 84 1.92 50.42 1.63
CA GLY A 84 0.48 50.72 1.55
C GLY A 84 -0.49 49.59 1.93
N THR A 85 -1.78 49.86 1.73
CA THR A 85 -2.93 48.97 1.97
C THR A 85 -3.64 48.66 0.65
N ILE A 86 -4.07 47.41 0.44
CA ILE A 86 -4.79 47.02 -0.79
C ILE A 86 -6.20 47.64 -0.79
N ALA A 87 -6.63 48.23 -1.91
CA ALA A 87 -7.95 48.83 -2.05
C ALA A 87 -9.09 47.79 -1.99
N SER A 88 -10.24 48.18 -1.42
CA SER A 88 -11.45 47.35 -1.37
C SER A 88 -12.01 47.15 -2.77
N GLY A 89 -11.92 45.93 -3.32
CA GLY A 89 -12.30 45.62 -4.71
C GLY A 89 -11.24 44.84 -5.47
N SER A 90 -10.03 44.76 -4.93
CA SER A 90 -8.96 43.95 -5.49
C SER A 90 -9.32 42.45 -5.54
N ILE A 91 -9.03 41.80 -6.69
CA ILE A 91 -9.10 40.33 -6.78
C ILE A 91 -8.01 39.64 -5.95
N PHE A 92 -6.95 40.38 -5.58
CA PHE A 92 -5.93 39.92 -4.65
C PHE A 92 -6.51 39.90 -3.24
N LYS A 93 -7.02 38.73 -2.84
CA LYS A 93 -7.38 38.42 -1.47
C LYS A 93 -6.24 37.64 -0.82
N SER A 94 -6.02 37.84 0.48
CA SER A 94 -5.25 36.88 1.28
C SER A 94 -5.99 35.55 1.20
N VAL A 95 -5.38 34.52 0.60
CA VAL A 95 -5.98 33.19 0.57
C VAL A 95 -4.92 32.11 0.76
N ALA A 96 -4.91 31.52 1.94
CA ALA A 96 -4.69 30.09 2.00
C ALA A 96 -5.92 29.42 1.34
N ASN A 97 -5.64 28.71 0.25
CA ASN A 97 -6.43 27.67 -0.41
C ASN A 97 -7.34 28.06 -1.59
N SER A 98 -6.89 27.57 -2.75
CA SER A 98 -7.58 27.26 -4.01
C SER A 98 -7.62 28.32 -5.13
N LYS A 99 -6.65 28.14 -6.04
CA LYS A 99 -6.52 28.54 -7.45
C LYS A 99 -6.24 30.01 -7.78
N ASP A 100 -5.17 30.16 -8.57
CA ASP A 100 -4.60 31.33 -9.26
C ASP A 100 -4.60 32.64 -8.46
N GLY A 101 -3.55 32.89 -7.66
CA GLY A 101 -3.42 34.11 -6.88
C GLY A 101 -1.99 34.47 -6.46
N ILE A 102 -1.69 35.77 -6.46
CA ILE A 102 -0.47 36.37 -5.88
C ILE A 102 -0.69 36.50 -4.37
N VAL A 103 0.22 35.95 -3.55
CA VAL A 103 0.18 36.05 -2.08
C VAL A 103 0.89 37.34 -1.65
N LEU A 104 0.18 38.19 -0.88
CA LEU A 104 0.70 39.41 -0.28
C LEU A 104 0.70 39.24 1.25
N THR A 105 1.88 39.24 1.87
CA THR A 105 2.01 39.11 3.33
C THR A 105 2.25 40.49 3.94
N ARG A 106 1.46 40.82 4.97
CA ARG A 106 1.46 42.10 5.68
C ARG A 106 2.48 42.11 6.81
N ASP A 107 3.29 43.16 6.89
CA ASP A 107 3.72 43.73 8.17
C ASP A 107 3.24 45.20 8.22
N VAL A 108 3.11 45.79 9.41
CA VAL A 108 2.23 46.94 9.77
C VAL A 108 2.37 48.25 8.97
N SER A 109 3.21 48.30 7.92
CA SER A 109 3.34 49.42 6.97
C SER A 109 3.82 49.01 5.56
N LYS A 110 4.02 47.73 5.22
CA LYS A 110 4.69 47.35 3.94
C LYS A 110 4.06 46.14 3.26
N ILE A 111 4.01 46.18 1.94
CA ILE A 111 3.64 45.09 1.02
C ILE A 111 4.89 44.68 0.24
N TYR A 112 5.36 43.46 0.48
CA TYR A 112 6.47 42.88 -0.27
C TYR A 112 5.96 42.17 -1.53
N PHE A 113 6.55 42.47 -2.68
CA PHE A 113 6.34 41.70 -3.91
C PHE A 113 7.38 40.61 -3.97
N ASN A 114 6.98 39.36 -3.76
CA ASN A 114 7.91 38.27 -3.65
C ASN A 114 7.55 37.13 -4.63
N ASN A 115 8.48 36.85 -5.55
CA ASN A 115 8.54 35.64 -6.38
C ASN A 115 8.43 34.38 -5.52
N ILE A 116 7.27 33.72 -5.44
CA ILE A 116 7.10 32.35 -4.94
C ILE A 116 7.93 32.06 -3.68
N TYR A 117 7.44 32.46 -2.51
CA TYR A 117 8.08 32.13 -1.23
C TYR A 117 7.07 31.40 -0.35
N THR A 118 7.31 30.11 -0.12
CA THR A 118 6.83 29.42 1.07
C THR A 118 7.81 29.71 2.19
N ASP A 119 7.30 29.98 3.39
CA ASP A 119 8.03 30.43 4.59
C ASP A 119 9.10 29.44 5.15
N GLU A 120 9.52 28.43 4.38
CA GLU A 120 10.51 27.42 4.81
C GLU A 120 11.98 27.79 4.49
N GLU A 121 12.26 29.00 3.97
CA GLU A 121 13.59 29.28 3.40
C GLU A 121 14.44 30.39 4.06
N PHE A 122 13.99 31.22 5.00
CA PHE A 122 14.85 32.30 5.58
C PHE A 122 14.56 32.79 7.00
N CYS A 123 15.63 33.20 7.70
CA CYS A 123 15.60 33.88 9.00
C CYS A 123 16.39 35.23 8.97
N LYS A 124 15.75 36.27 9.53
CA LYS A 124 16.27 37.57 10.05
C LYS A 124 16.65 38.71 9.08
N TYR A 125 16.12 39.91 9.37
CA TYR A 125 16.43 41.20 8.74
C TYR A 125 17.41 41.99 9.63
N GLU A 126 18.68 42.05 9.26
CA GLU A 126 19.65 43.00 9.81
C GLU A 126 20.21 43.88 8.67
N ASP A 127 20.34 45.19 8.92
CA ASP A 127 21.02 46.16 8.04
C ASP A 127 20.54 46.26 6.58
N LYS A 128 19.23 46.17 6.33
CA LYS A 128 18.61 46.46 5.01
C LYS A 128 19.13 45.60 3.85
N LYS A 129 19.74 44.44 4.13
CA LYS A 129 20.11 43.44 3.12
C LYS A 129 19.26 42.20 3.27
N ILE A 130 18.67 41.76 2.17
CA ILE A 130 18.09 40.42 2.05
C ILE A 130 19.26 39.48 1.71
N ILE A 131 19.61 38.59 2.63
CA ILE A 131 20.63 37.56 2.41
C ILE A 131 19.94 36.36 1.76
N LYS A 132 20.43 35.90 0.60
CA LYS A 132 19.87 34.74 -0.13
C LYS A 132 20.41 33.40 0.43
N ARG A 133 19.70 32.28 0.25
CA ARG A 133 20.03 30.94 0.81
C ARG A 133 21.29 30.45 0.14
N LYS A 134 21.43 30.81 -1.15
CA LYS A 134 22.66 30.75 -1.95
C LYS A 134 23.89 31.40 -1.31
N GLU A 135 23.74 32.33 -0.38
CA GLU A 135 24.84 33.01 0.31
C GLU A 135 25.09 32.47 1.73
N GLN A 136 24.20 31.64 2.28
CA GLN A 136 24.38 30.91 3.54
C GLN A 136 24.81 29.46 3.38
N PHE A 137 24.80 28.95 2.16
CA PHE A 137 25.47 27.73 1.79
C PHE A 137 26.99 27.91 1.95
N VAL A 138 27.51 27.61 3.14
CA VAL A 138 28.94 27.43 3.31
C VAL A 138 29.34 26.30 2.36
N SER A 139 30.25 26.56 1.41
CA SER A 139 30.74 25.50 0.54
C SER A 139 31.29 24.37 1.42
N GLY A 140 30.72 23.16 1.33
CA GLY A 140 31.16 22.01 2.13
C GLY A 140 30.11 21.36 3.05
N THR A 141 28.86 21.84 3.12
CA THR A 141 27.79 21.20 3.93
C THR A 141 27.03 20.09 3.17
N ILE A 142 26.45 19.12 3.89
CA ILE A 142 25.74 17.95 3.31
C ILE A 142 24.46 18.35 2.54
N LEU A 143 23.87 19.50 2.84
CA LEU A 143 22.62 19.94 2.20
C LEU A 143 22.80 20.68 0.88
N ASN A 144 23.94 21.36 0.70
CA ASN A 144 24.42 21.78 -0.62
C ASN A 144 24.64 20.62 -1.60
N THR A 145 24.65 19.41 -1.07
CA THR A 145 25.11 18.20 -1.73
C THR A 145 24.05 17.10 -1.76
N LEU A 146 22.95 17.30 -1.04
CA LEU A 146 21.74 16.48 -1.15
C LEU A 146 20.81 16.97 -2.25
N TYR A 147 20.90 18.23 -2.67
CA TYR A 147 19.97 18.83 -3.63
C TYR A 147 20.72 19.47 -4.80
N ASP A 148 20.51 18.95 -6.01
CA ASP A 148 20.90 19.64 -7.25
C ASP A 148 19.71 20.50 -7.68
N CYS A 149 19.87 21.82 -7.63
CA CYS A 149 18.79 22.76 -7.91
C CYS A 149 18.99 23.40 -9.29
N GLU A 150 18.27 22.91 -10.29
CA GLU A 150 18.22 23.51 -11.63
C GLU A 150 16.87 24.23 -11.81
N TYR A 151 16.92 25.50 -12.24
CA TYR A 151 15.71 26.31 -12.52
C TYR A 151 14.66 26.39 -11.38
N GLY A 152 15.10 26.27 -10.12
CA GLY A 152 14.21 26.38 -8.95
C GLY A 152 13.52 25.08 -8.54
N ALA A 153 13.81 23.96 -9.21
CA ALA A 153 13.47 22.62 -8.75
C ALA A 153 14.72 21.95 -8.19
N CYS A 154 14.66 21.48 -6.96
CA CYS A 154 15.75 20.78 -6.29
C CYS A 154 15.47 19.28 -6.30
N ASP A 155 16.41 18.48 -6.80
CA ASP A 155 16.30 17.02 -6.88
C ASP A 155 17.44 16.33 -6.10
N ILE A 156 17.11 15.27 -5.36
CA ILE A 156 18.07 14.48 -4.58
C ILE A 156 18.70 13.43 -5.50
N SER A 157 19.68 13.83 -6.31
CA SER A 157 20.29 12.89 -7.26
C SER A 157 21.82 12.90 -7.36
N LYS A 158 22.54 13.89 -6.82
CA LYS A 158 24.01 13.95 -6.90
C LYS A 158 24.70 14.55 -5.68
N VAL A 159 25.60 13.76 -5.09
CA VAL A 159 26.38 14.11 -3.89
C VAL A 159 27.87 14.26 -4.24
N PRO A 160 28.55 15.36 -3.91
CA PRO A 160 29.99 15.53 -4.06
C PRO A 160 30.82 14.71 -3.06
N GLU A 161 32.10 14.59 -3.37
CA GLU A 161 33.11 13.75 -2.69
C GLU A 161 33.45 14.18 -1.25
N ASN A 162 32.90 15.30 -0.74
CA ASN A 162 33.42 16.01 0.44
C ASN A 162 32.74 15.69 1.77
N VAL A 163 31.62 14.96 1.74
CA VAL A 163 30.95 14.48 2.95
C VAL A 163 31.63 13.16 3.35
N GLU A 164 31.67 12.81 4.64
CA GLU A 164 32.17 11.50 5.08
C GLU A 164 31.05 10.44 5.01
N ASP A 165 31.41 9.16 5.03
CA ASP A 165 30.39 8.11 5.15
C ASP A 165 29.85 8.08 6.58
N GLY A 166 28.54 7.92 6.74
CA GLY A 166 27.91 8.05 8.04
C GLY A 166 26.38 8.06 8.01
N GLU A 167 25.78 8.24 9.19
CA GLU A 167 24.35 8.43 9.37
C GLU A 167 24.05 9.87 9.80
N TYR A 168 23.09 10.49 9.14
CA TYR A 168 22.77 11.91 9.29
C TYR A 168 21.28 12.06 9.57
N LEU A 169 20.94 12.93 10.52
CA LEU A 169 19.58 13.39 10.74
C LEU A 169 19.37 14.69 9.95
N VAL A 170 18.44 14.68 8.99
CA VAL A 170 18.10 15.81 8.12
C VAL A 170 16.59 15.96 8.13
N ASP A 171 16.10 17.13 8.52
CA ASP A 171 14.66 17.45 8.57
C ASP A 171 13.81 16.37 9.26
N GLY A 172 14.31 15.86 10.39
CA GLY A 172 13.61 14.83 11.18
C GLY A 172 13.63 13.44 10.54
N LYS A 173 14.47 13.17 9.55
CA LYS A 173 14.64 11.85 8.93
C LYS A 173 16.10 11.41 8.96
N ILE A 174 16.33 10.10 9.08
CA ILE A 174 17.69 9.54 9.11
C ILE A 174 18.08 9.07 7.71
N PHE A 175 19.25 9.50 7.26
CA PHE A 175 19.87 9.09 5.99
C PHE A 175 21.21 8.42 6.25
N LYS A 176 21.49 7.33 5.53
CA LYS A 176 22.80 6.67 5.53
C LYS A 176 23.52 6.97 4.22
N ARG A 177 24.77 7.40 4.32
CA ARG A 177 25.67 7.61 3.18
C ARG A 177 26.73 6.51 3.13
N GLU A 178 26.88 5.90 1.96
CA GLU A 178 27.94 4.94 1.64
C GLU A 178 28.53 5.29 0.27
N GLY A 179 29.67 5.97 0.27
CA GLY A 179 30.30 6.53 -0.92
C GLY A 179 29.42 7.60 -1.59
N ALA A 180 28.92 7.29 -2.78
CA ALA A 180 28.06 8.19 -3.55
C ALA A 180 26.56 7.94 -3.32
N GLU A 181 26.18 6.85 -2.62
CA GLU A 181 24.79 6.51 -2.38
C GLU A 181 24.30 7.12 -1.07
N ILE A 182 23.07 7.65 -1.10
CA ILE A 182 22.32 8.06 0.09
C ILE A 182 21.02 7.29 0.13
N LYS A 183 20.70 6.70 1.28
CA LYS A 183 19.48 5.94 1.52
C LYS A 183 18.78 6.45 2.76
N GLU A 184 17.50 6.79 2.63
CA GLU A 184 16.63 7.05 3.79
C GLU A 184 16.49 5.76 4.61
N LYS A 185 16.60 5.88 5.93
CA LYS A 185 16.55 4.76 6.86
C LYS A 185 15.29 4.87 7.71
N ILE A 186 14.36 3.95 7.48
CA ILE A 186 13.11 3.87 8.24
C ILE A 186 13.39 3.11 9.54
N VAL A 187 13.53 3.83 10.65
CA VAL A 187 13.86 3.26 11.97
C VAL A 187 12.88 3.72 13.05
N THR A 188 12.78 2.91 14.10
CA THR A 188 12.03 3.21 15.33
C THR A 188 12.95 3.02 16.54
N GLY A 189 12.99 3.99 17.44
CA GLY A 189 13.78 3.95 18.67
C GLY A 189 14.29 5.32 19.11
N ILE A 190 15.13 5.34 20.14
CA ILE A 190 15.79 6.55 20.64
C ILE A 190 17.22 6.66 20.11
N PHE A 191 17.54 7.82 19.54
CA PHE A 191 18.84 8.12 18.98
C PHE A 191 19.41 9.41 19.55
N ALA A 192 20.74 9.53 19.52
CA ALA A 192 21.44 10.75 19.84
C ALA A 192 22.10 11.28 18.58
N SER A 193 22.13 12.60 18.45
CA SER A 193 22.83 13.28 17.37
C SER A 193 23.69 14.41 17.94
N LYS A 194 24.67 14.84 17.14
CA LYS A 194 25.52 15.99 17.45
C LYS A 194 25.43 17.01 16.32
N GLN A 195 25.06 18.23 16.69
CA GLN A 195 25.08 19.39 15.82
C GLN A 195 26.52 19.89 15.70
N SER A 196 27.18 19.61 14.57
CA SER A 196 28.60 19.95 14.39
C SER A 196 28.83 21.45 14.15
N ASP A 197 27.86 22.16 13.57
CA ASP A 197 27.87 23.61 13.46
C ASP A 197 26.60 24.18 14.12
N PRO A 198 26.71 24.94 15.23
CA PRO A 198 25.55 25.50 15.92
C PRO A 198 24.75 26.51 15.07
N ASN A 199 25.31 27.01 13.97
CA ASN A 199 24.60 27.89 13.02
C ASN A 199 23.91 27.10 11.90
N ASP A 200 24.27 25.84 11.71
CA ASP A 200 23.65 24.95 10.72
C ASP A 200 22.61 24.09 11.43
N ILE A 201 21.35 24.55 11.41
CA ILE A 201 20.20 23.84 11.99
C ILE A 201 19.68 22.71 11.10
N THR A 202 20.30 22.51 9.93
CA THR A 202 19.67 21.76 8.85
C THR A 202 20.12 20.30 8.79
N TYR A 203 21.23 19.92 9.44
CA TYR A 203 21.59 18.52 9.64
C TYR A 203 22.41 18.27 10.91
N GLU A 204 22.30 17.06 11.43
CA GLU A 204 23.03 16.61 12.62
C GLU A 204 23.65 15.24 12.38
N ASN A 205 24.82 14.97 12.97
CA ASN A 205 25.49 13.68 12.85
C ASN A 205 24.88 12.70 13.85
N LEU A 206 24.38 11.57 13.39
CA LEU A 206 23.88 10.53 14.29
C LEU A 206 25.07 9.91 15.03
N LEU A 207 24.97 9.78 16.36
CA LEU A 207 26.05 9.26 17.19
C LEU A 207 25.93 7.74 17.34
N SER A 208 26.97 7.02 16.90
CA SER A 208 27.14 5.61 17.20
C SER A 208 27.53 5.40 18.67
N SER A 209 27.50 4.14 19.13
CA SER A 209 28.00 3.82 20.49
C SER A 209 29.47 4.19 20.69
N GLY A 210 30.28 4.14 19.63
CA GLY A 210 31.67 4.56 19.66
C GLY A 210 31.78 6.07 19.89
N ASP A 211 31.05 6.85 19.09
CA ASP A 211 31.05 8.32 19.17
C ASP A 211 30.61 8.81 20.56
N ILE A 212 29.57 8.18 21.13
CA ILE A 212 29.09 8.47 22.50
C ILE A 212 30.19 8.20 23.54
N GLY A 213 30.98 7.15 23.36
CA GLY A 213 32.11 6.81 24.23
C GLY A 213 33.28 7.79 24.14
N GLU A 214 33.37 8.59 23.08
CA GLU A 214 34.41 9.60 22.89
C GLU A 214 33.98 11.02 23.32
N LEU A 215 32.70 11.22 23.62
CA LEU A 215 32.19 12.50 24.10
C LEU A 215 32.85 12.92 25.42
N THR A 216 33.08 14.21 25.56
CA THR A 216 33.49 14.89 26.79
C THR A 216 32.39 15.87 27.23
N SER A 217 32.46 16.40 28.46
CA SER A 217 31.52 17.41 28.94
C SER A 217 31.42 18.64 28.03
N ASN A 218 32.51 19.00 27.34
CA ASN A 218 32.55 20.12 26.41
C ASN A 218 31.78 19.86 25.11
N ASN A 219 31.48 18.61 24.79
CA ASN A 219 30.73 18.25 23.60
C ASN A 219 29.21 18.26 23.82
N LEU A 220 28.76 18.12 25.07
CA LEU A 220 27.34 17.94 25.41
C LEU A 220 26.46 19.12 24.97
N GLY A 221 27.03 20.33 24.89
CA GLY A 221 26.35 21.53 24.39
C GLY A 221 25.88 21.46 22.93
N SER A 222 26.28 20.42 22.21
CA SER A 222 25.88 20.18 20.81
C SER A 222 25.12 18.88 20.62
N VAL A 223 24.78 18.16 21.71
CA VAL A 223 24.15 16.85 21.66
C VAL A 223 22.67 16.96 21.98
N TYR A 224 21.86 16.27 21.18
CA TYR A 224 20.41 16.22 21.31
C TYR A 224 19.91 14.77 21.20
N LEU A 225 18.74 14.50 21.76
CA LEU A 225 18.07 13.19 21.68
C LEU A 225 16.83 13.27 20.79
N TYR A 226 16.58 12.19 20.06
CA TYR A 226 15.46 12.06 19.14
C TYR A 226 14.70 10.77 19.39
N ASP A 227 13.38 10.88 19.45
CA ASP A 227 12.47 9.76 19.34
C ASP A 227 12.07 9.59 17.87
N CYS A 228 12.51 8.49 17.26
CA CYS A 228 12.15 8.13 15.90
C CYS A 228 11.05 7.07 15.91
N VAL A 229 10.00 7.31 15.13
CA VAL A 229 8.90 6.36 14.91
C VAL A 229 8.66 6.27 13.41
N ASN A 230 8.87 5.08 12.85
CA ASN A 230 8.67 4.80 11.41
C ASN A 230 9.41 5.79 10.50
N GLY A 231 10.64 6.15 10.84
CA GLY A 231 11.50 7.03 10.05
C GLY A 231 11.32 8.53 10.31
N VAL A 232 10.33 8.95 11.10
CA VAL A 232 10.15 10.35 11.51
C VAL A 232 10.67 10.52 12.93
N CYS A 233 11.59 11.46 13.11
CA CYS A 233 12.32 11.71 14.35
C CYS A 233 11.96 13.07 14.93
N THR A 234 11.55 13.07 16.20
CA THR A 234 11.20 14.28 16.95
C THR A 234 12.14 14.46 18.14
N ARG A 235 12.60 15.68 18.39
CA ARG A 235 13.43 16.00 19.57
C ARG A 235 12.72 15.57 20.85
N THR A 236 13.48 14.98 21.77
CA THR A 236 12.97 14.47 23.04
C THR A 236 13.93 14.76 24.20
N SER A 237 13.45 14.53 25.42
CA SER A 237 14.26 14.61 26.65
C SER A 237 14.71 13.21 27.08
N GLY A 238 15.77 13.13 27.87
CA GLY A 238 16.28 11.85 28.34
C GLY A 238 17.68 11.95 28.93
N PHE A 239 18.39 10.82 28.90
CA PHE A 239 19.70 10.64 29.50
C PHE A 239 20.65 9.95 28.55
N ILE A 240 21.92 10.31 28.62
CA ILE A 240 23.01 9.67 27.89
C ILE A 240 24.15 9.29 28.83
N LYS A 241 24.65 8.07 28.69
CA LYS A 241 25.90 7.61 29.29
C LYS A 241 27.03 7.83 28.28
N TYR A 242 28.01 8.65 28.63
CA TYR A 242 29.04 9.12 27.70
C TYR A 242 30.46 9.01 28.26
N GLY A 243 31.44 9.13 27.37
CA GLY A 243 32.87 9.18 27.71
C GLY A 243 33.52 7.83 28.00
N SER A 244 34.85 7.81 27.93
CA SER A 244 35.67 6.60 28.16
C SER A 244 35.66 6.14 29.61
N THR A 245 35.50 7.10 30.54
CA THR A 245 35.05 6.85 31.90
C THR A 245 33.59 7.23 31.95
N ALA A 246 32.71 6.23 32.16
CA ALA A 246 31.27 6.42 32.06
C ALA A 246 30.78 7.55 32.98
N ALA A 247 30.20 8.57 32.37
CA ALA A 247 29.53 9.69 33.01
C ALA A 247 28.10 9.80 32.50
N LEU A 248 27.25 10.53 33.21
CA LEU A 248 25.84 10.74 32.87
C LEU A 248 25.60 12.18 32.45
N ALA A 249 24.72 12.36 31.48
CA ALA A 249 24.17 13.65 31.11
C ALA A 249 22.67 13.57 30.91
N GLU A 250 21.98 14.64 31.28
CA GLU A 250 20.56 14.87 31.04
C GLU A 250 20.40 15.78 29.82
N CYS A 251 19.48 15.42 28.93
CA CYS A 251 19.15 16.17 27.74
C CYS A 251 17.69 16.59 27.83
N THR A 252 17.38 17.83 27.47
CA THR A 252 16.00 18.33 27.45
C THR A 252 15.54 18.54 26.01
N LYS A 253 14.23 18.59 25.78
CA LYS A 253 13.67 18.82 24.44
C LYS A 253 14.12 20.16 23.83
N GLU A 254 14.22 21.19 24.65
CA GLU A 254 14.53 22.56 24.21
C GLU A 254 16.02 22.92 24.33
N ASN A 255 16.76 22.25 25.21
CA ASN A 255 18.16 22.58 25.48
C ASN A 255 19.07 21.37 25.33
N GLU A 256 20.31 21.67 24.97
CA GLU A 256 21.47 20.79 24.95
C GLU A 256 21.63 19.91 26.21
N CYS A 257 22.37 18.80 26.05
CA CYS A 257 22.68 17.91 27.16
C CYS A 257 23.64 18.58 28.18
N LYS A 258 23.47 18.25 29.46
CA LYS A 258 24.32 18.73 30.57
C LYS A 258 24.69 17.58 31.49
N THR A 259 25.90 17.62 32.04
CA THR A 259 26.38 16.60 32.98
C THR A 259 25.43 16.50 34.18
N LEU A 260 25.14 15.26 34.57
CA LEU A 260 24.27 14.90 35.68
C LEU A 260 25.01 13.95 36.62
N GLU A 261 24.78 14.07 37.93
CA GLU A 261 25.29 13.11 38.90
C GLU A 261 24.40 11.86 38.97
N SER A 262 25.02 10.69 39.15
CA SER A 262 24.29 9.44 39.40
C SER A 262 23.56 9.52 40.75
N VAL A 263 22.31 9.09 40.80
CA VAL A 263 21.52 9.02 42.03
C VAL A 263 21.33 7.57 42.44
N ASP A 264 21.59 7.23 43.70
CA ASP A 264 21.26 5.91 44.25
C ASP A 264 19.74 5.77 44.42
N CYS A 265 19.14 4.74 43.81
CA CYS A 265 17.70 4.51 43.95
C CYS A 265 17.40 4.02 45.37
N THR A 266 16.76 4.87 46.17
CA THR A 266 16.29 4.59 47.54
C THR A 266 14.79 4.85 47.63
N GLU A 267 14.16 4.52 48.77
CA GLU A 267 12.73 4.81 49.03
C GLU A 267 12.39 6.31 48.91
N GLU A 268 13.36 7.20 49.17
CA GLU A 268 13.19 8.65 49.05
C GLU A 268 13.43 9.18 47.62
N THR A 269 13.86 8.32 46.70
CA THR A 269 14.20 8.72 45.33
C THR A 269 12.96 8.77 44.46
N GLU A 270 12.71 9.92 43.84
CA GLU A 270 11.63 10.07 42.87
C GLU A 270 11.82 9.14 41.67
N ASP A 271 10.73 8.56 41.16
CA ASP A 271 10.76 7.79 39.92
C ASP A 271 11.25 8.66 38.75
N GLY A 272 12.04 8.05 37.86
CA GLY A 272 12.59 8.72 36.68
C GLY A 272 13.98 9.32 36.89
N LYS A 273 14.53 9.26 38.11
CA LYS A 273 15.97 9.51 38.32
C LYS A 273 16.81 8.40 37.70
N ILE A 274 18.08 8.71 37.43
CA ILE A 274 19.00 7.81 36.74
C ILE A 274 20.15 7.39 37.66
N ASN A 275 20.50 6.10 37.59
CA ASN A 275 21.64 5.53 38.28
C ASN A 275 22.61 4.89 37.27
N LEU A 276 23.90 5.01 37.54
CA LEU A 276 24.96 4.33 36.81
C LEU A 276 25.46 3.10 37.59
N ASP A 277 24.73 2.00 37.50
CA ASP A 277 25.03 0.74 38.21
C ASP A 277 26.04 -0.09 37.41
N ASN A 278 27.28 -0.21 37.92
CA ASN A 278 28.36 -0.96 37.29
C ASN A 278 28.58 -0.57 35.81
N GLY A 279 28.44 0.73 35.51
CA GLY A 279 28.58 1.26 34.15
C GLY A 279 27.36 1.06 33.25
N ASN A 280 26.25 0.53 33.76
CA ASN A 280 24.97 0.44 33.05
C ASN A 280 24.04 1.56 33.53
N MET A 281 23.47 2.29 32.58
CA MET A 281 22.50 3.32 32.87
C MET A 281 21.12 2.67 33.10
N LYS A 282 20.50 2.96 34.25
CA LYS A 282 19.19 2.41 34.63
C LYS A 282 18.31 3.49 35.28
N LEU A 283 17.02 3.41 35.01
CA LEU A 283 16.00 4.26 35.65
C LEU A 283 15.64 3.74 37.04
N CYS A 284 15.46 4.65 37.99
CA CYS A 284 14.79 4.35 39.25
C CYS A 284 13.28 4.27 39.00
N VAL A 285 12.68 3.13 39.33
CA VAL A 285 11.24 2.86 39.24
C VAL A 285 10.80 2.12 40.50
N SER A 286 9.88 2.73 41.25
CA SER A 286 9.34 2.17 42.50
C SER A 286 10.44 1.69 43.43
N GLU A 287 11.38 2.58 43.75
CA GLU A 287 12.48 2.35 44.71
C GLU A 287 13.52 1.30 44.25
N SER A 288 13.45 0.87 42.99
CA SER A 288 14.32 -0.15 42.42
C SER A 288 14.92 0.25 41.08
N LEU A 289 16.05 -0.36 40.72
CA LEU A 289 16.64 -0.19 39.39
C LEU A 289 15.85 -1.00 38.38
N SER A 290 15.23 -0.31 37.41
CA SER A 290 14.52 -1.01 36.34
C SER A 290 15.48 -1.79 35.45
N SER A 291 15.08 -3.02 35.12
CA SER A 291 15.70 -3.85 34.08
C SER A 291 14.93 -3.81 32.76
N SER A 292 13.77 -3.14 32.73
CA SER A 292 12.91 -3.06 31.55
C SER A 292 13.45 -2.05 30.55
N THR A 293 13.38 -2.41 29.26
CA THR A 293 13.69 -1.49 28.15
C THR A 293 12.70 -0.33 28.11
N TYR A 294 11.43 -0.58 28.49
CA TYR A 294 10.36 0.41 28.52
C TYR A 294 9.84 0.64 29.94
N ASN A 295 9.72 1.90 30.33
CA ASN A 295 9.26 2.30 31.66
C ASN A 295 8.24 3.43 31.56
N LEU A 296 7.01 3.18 31.99
CA LEU A 296 5.99 4.22 32.12
C LEU A 296 6.11 4.84 33.52
N ILE A 297 6.55 6.10 33.58
CA ILE A 297 6.73 6.86 34.81
C ILE A 297 5.82 8.08 34.76
N GLY A 298 4.83 8.12 35.65
CA GLY A 298 3.72 9.05 35.52
C GLY A 298 3.01 8.87 34.17
N ASN A 299 3.02 9.91 33.33
CA ASN A 299 2.47 9.88 31.98
C ASN A 299 3.57 9.88 30.90
N THR A 300 4.81 9.52 31.22
CA THR A 300 5.92 9.53 30.26
C THR A 300 6.44 8.12 30.07
N MET A 301 6.47 7.64 28.82
CA MET A 301 7.12 6.39 28.46
C MET A 301 8.59 6.66 28.17
N TYR A 302 9.50 5.97 28.85
CA TYR A 302 10.93 5.99 28.56
C TYR A 302 11.36 4.71 27.86
N GLU A 303 12.17 4.83 26.82
CA GLU A 303 12.81 3.72 26.10
C GLU A 303 14.32 3.77 26.30
N THR A 304 14.89 2.62 26.66
CA THR A 304 16.34 2.39 26.64
C THR A 304 16.76 1.92 25.25
N ASN A 305 17.75 2.57 24.64
CA ASN A 305 18.23 2.13 23.34
C ASN A 305 18.95 0.77 23.42
N SER A 306 19.10 0.09 22.28
CA SER A 306 19.70 -1.26 22.20
C SER A 306 21.10 -1.36 22.83
N ASN A 307 21.90 -0.30 22.74
CA ASN A 307 23.25 -0.24 23.31
C ASN A 307 23.29 0.17 24.79
N LYS A 308 22.13 0.46 25.40
CA LYS A 308 21.97 0.88 26.80
C LYS A 308 22.78 2.11 27.21
N ASN A 309 23.08 2.95 26.23
CA ASN A 309 23.80 4.21 26.41
C ASN A 309 22.86 5.42 26.40
N ILE A 310 21.61 5.24 25.94
CA ILE A 310 20.62 6.30 25.84
C ILE A 310 19.31 5.80 26.46
N ILE A 311 18.67 6.66 27.25
CA ILE A 311 17.30 6.47 27.71
C ILE A 311 16.54 7.73 27.33
N GLY A 312 15.56 7.64 26.43
CA GLY A 312 14.79 8.79 25.95
C GLY A 312 13.31 8.66 26.25
N ALA A 313 12.63 9.78 26.45
CA ALA A 313 11.18 9.83 26.51
C ALA A 313 10.60 9.64 25.10
N LYS A 314 9.54 8.82 24.98
CA LYS A 314 8.78 8.67 23.73
C LYS A 314 7.87 9.87 23.56
N GLN A 315 7.94 10.51 22.41
CA GLN A 315 7.05 11.60 22.00
C GLN A 315 5.75 11.03 21.43
N THR A 316 5.85 9.97 20.64
CA THR A 316 4.69 9.34 19.99
C THR A 316 4.79 7.83 19.97
N GLY A 317 3.67 7.14 19.80
CA GLY A 317 3.65 5.71 19.52
C GLY A 317 2.65 4.93 20.35
N ASN A 318 2.49 3.65 20.03
CA ASN A 318 1.61 2.72 20.73
C ASN A 318 2.43 1.60 21.37
N PHE A 319 2.13 1.28 22.63
CA PHE A 319 2.87 0.30 23.43
C PHE A 319 1.89 -0.63 24.14
N LEU A 320 2.31 -1.87 24.35
CA LEU A 320 1.61 -2.81 25.20
C LEU A 320 2.21 -2.78 26.61
N SER A 321 1.40 -2.47 27.62
CA SER A 321 1.79 -2.56 29.03
C SER A 321 0.90 -3.56 29.75
N GLY A 322 1.43 -4.77 30.01
CA GLY A 322 0.61 -5.91 30.41
C GLY A 322 -0.36 -6.27 29.28
N ASN A 323 -1.66 -6.11 29.51
CA ASN A 323 -2.70 -6.30 28.48
C ASN A 323 -3.31 -4.97 28.00
N ASN A 324 -2.80 -3.84 28.48
CA ASN A 324 -3.38 -2.53 28.20
C ASN A 324 -2.65 -1.84 27.06
N LEU A 325 -3.40 -1.19 26.16
CA LEU A 325 -2.83 -0.27 25.20
C LEU A 325 -2.43 1.04 25.91
N ILE A 326 -1.21 1.50 25.66
CA ILE A 326 -0.72 2.81 26.04
C ILE A 326 -0.39 3.58 24.77
N VAL A 327 -1.01 4.73 24.58
CA VAL A 327 -0.81 5.62 23.43
C VAL A 327 -0.09 6.87 23.91
N CYS A 328 1.03 7.19 23.27
CA CYS A 328 1.79 8.39 23.50
C CYS A 328 1.52 9.42 22.41
N THR A 329 1.22 10.66 22.81
CA THR A 329 1.06 11.81 21.91
C THR A 329 1.72 13.02 22.58
N ASP A 330 2.64 13.67 21.85
CA ASP A 330 3.42 14.81 22.33
C ASP A 330 4.10 14.61 23.69
N GLY A 331 4.60 13.39 23.93
CA GLY A 331 5.31 13.02 25.16
C GLY A 331 4.41 12.58 26.31
N LYS A 332 3.08 12.72 26.16
CA LYS A 332 2.11 12.25 27.15
C LYS A 332 1.55 10.90 26.73
N CYS A 333 1.70 9.91 27.59
CA CYS A 333 1.31 8.53 27.40
C CYS A 333 0.16 8.18 28.35
N GLU A 334 -0.94 7.73 27.77
CA GLU A 334 -2.14 7.34 28.51
C GLU A 334 -2.83 6.15 27.87
N SER A 335 -3.66 5.47 28.65
CA SER A 335 -4.51 4.41 28.12
C SER A 335 -5.76 5.07 27.52
N PRO A 336 -6.05 4.89 26.22
CA PRO A 336 -7.16 5.57 25.58
C PRO A 336 -8.51 5.03 26.11
N GLY A 337 -9.55 5.86 26.10
CA GLY A 337 -10.87 5.43 26.60
C GLY A 337 -11.52 4.30 25.80
N ASN A 338 -11.11 4.13 24.53
CA ASN A 338 -11.50 3.04 23.65
C ASN A 338 -10.34 2.69 22.73
N ALA A 339 -10.18 1.41 22.39
CA ALA A 339 -9.00 0.93 21.68
C ALA A 339 -9.24 -0.29 20.77
N ALA A 340 -10.44 -0.61 20.33
CA ALA A 340 -10.62 -1.82 19.53
C ALA A 340 -9.93 -1.72 18.14
N GLY A 341 -9.39 -2.84 17.67
CA GLY A 341 -8.71 -2.98 16.36
C GLY A 341 -7.20 -3.17 16.47
N TYR A 342 -6.46 -2.61 15.50
CA TYR A 342 -5.02 -2.81 15.36
C TYR A 342 -4.23 -1.50 15.41
N TYR A 343 -3.07 -1.54 16.07
CA TYR A 343 -2.17 -0.40 16.25
C TYR A 343 -0.74 -0.78 15.86
N LEU A 344 -0.01 0.17 15.27
CA LEU A 344 1.42 0.01 15.02
C LEU A 344 2.16 -0.01 16.35
N ASN A 345 2.82 -1.13 16.64
CA ASN A 345 3.68 -1.24 17.79
C ASN A 345 4.87 -0.29 17.62
N SER A 346 5.22 0.42 18.69
CA SER A 346 6.35 1.34 18.75
C SER A 346 7.49 0.82 19.62
N ASN A 347 7.36 -0.39 20.17
CA ASN A 347 8.43 -1.06 20.91
C ASN A 347 9.48 -1.65 19.94
N SER A 348 10.66 -1.03 19.87
CA SER A 348 11.78 -1.40 19.01
C SER A 348 12.27 -2.85 19.14
N GLU A 349 12.30 -3.41 20.36
CA GLU A 349 12.71 -4.79 20.61
C GLU A 349 11.66 -5.78 20.05
N GLU A 350 10.39 -5.52 20.32
CA GLU A 350 9.28 -6.35 19.83
C GLU A 350 9.13 -6.25 18.31
N ILE A 351 9.31 -5.07 17.72
CA ILE A 351 9.33 -4.88 16.27
C ILE A 351 10.45 -5.70 15.63
N THR A 352 11.64 -5.72 16.25
CA THR A 352 12.79 -6.50 15.77
C THR A 352 12.54 -8.01 15.94
N ALA A 353 11.78 -8.41 16.97
CA ALA A 353 11.34 -9.79 17.17
C ALA A 353 10.20 -10.21 16.21
N GLY A 354 9.67 -9.30 15.39
CA GLY A 354 8.69 -9.58 14.33
C GLY A 354 7.24 -9.23 14.67
N THR A 355 6.94 -8.77 15.90
CA THR A 355 5.59 -8.38 16.33
C THR A 355 5.36 -6.88 16.14
N LYS A 356 4.94 -6.50 14.93
CA LYS A 356 4.80 -5.09 14.53
C LYS A 356 3.42 -4.49 14.82
N LEU A 357 2.44 -5.33 15.17
CA LEU A 357 1.08 -4.89 15.47
C LEU A 357 0.66 -5.28 16.89
N ILE A 358 -0.11 -4.38 17.52
CA ILE A 358 -0.87 -4.64 18.73
C ILE A 358 -2.33 -4.82 18.32
N SER A 359 -2.93 -5.97 18.66
CA SER A 359 -4.33 -6.27 18.41
C SER A 359 -5.12 -6.15 19.72
N CYS A 360 -6.17 -5.34 19.71
CA CYS A 360 -6.99 -5.03 20.87
C CYS A 360 -8.46 -5.37 20.60
N ILE A 361 -9.06 -6.15 21.50
CA ILE A 361 -10.52 -6.33 21.54
C ILE A 361 -11.17 -5.10 22.18
N ASP A 362 -10.53 -4.61 23.25
CA ASP A 362 -10.80 -3.36 23.94
C ASP A 362 -9.48 -2.89 24.57
N VAL A 363 -9.50 -1.72 25.23
CA VAL A 363 -8.30 -1.10 25.82
C VAL A 363 -7.53 -1.98 26.80
N ASN A 364 -8.21 -2.89 27.52
CA ASN A 364 -7.59 -3.75 28.52
C ASN A 364 -7.31 -5.17 28.03
N ASN A 365 -7.68 -5.46 26.77
CA ASN A 365 -7.57 -6.78 26.17
C ASN A 365 -6.80 -6.68 24.85
N CYS A 366 -5.53 -6.29 24.98
CA CYS A 366 -4.58 -6.16 23.89
C CYS A 366 -3.50 -7.25 23.93
N LYS A 367 -3.00 -7.63 22.76
CA LYS A 367 -1.89 -8.58 22.60
C LYS A 367 -1.03 -8.22 21.40
N LEU A 368 0.25 -8.58 21.48
CA LEU A 368 1.15 -8.55 20.32
C LEU A 368 0.77 -9.67 19.36
N ILE A 369 0.82 -9.37 18.07
CA ILE A 369 0.60 -10.36 17.02
C ILE A 369 1.69 -10.30 15.96
N GLU A 370 1.98 -11.45 15.37
CA GLU A 370 2.71 -11.50 14.10
C GLU A 370 1.74 -11.12 12.98
N GLN A 371 2.08 -10.06 12.26
CA GLN A 371 1.28 -9.53 11.17
C GLN A 371 1.28 -10.48 9.96
N LYS A 372 0.16 -10.46 9.23
CA LYS A 372 0.09 -10.95 7.85
C LYS A 372 0.16 -9.74 6.90
N ASN A 373 0.37 -10.01 5.63
CA ASN A 373 0.26 -8.95 4.63
C ASN A 373 -1.22 -8.56 4.46
N GLY A 374 -1.49 -7.26 4.37
CA GLY A 374 -2.86 -6.74 4.27
C GLY A 374 -3.07 -5.36 4.89
N TYR A 375 -4.34 -5.02 5.06
CA TYR A 375 -4.79 -3.79 5.70
C TYR A 375 -5.28 -4.07 7.13
N TYR A 376 -4.98 -3.15 8.03
CA TYR A 376 -5.42 -3.18 9.42
C TYR A 376 -5.92 -1.80 9.84
N ILE A 377 -7.01 -1.76 10.58
CA ILE A 377 -7.64 -0.52 11.07
C ILE A 377 -7.96 -0.62 12.56
N ASN A 378 -8.28 0.52 13.16
CA ASN A 378 -8.81 0.60 14.52
C ASN A 378 -10.00 1.56 14.58
N GLU A 379 -10.77 1.50 15.67
CA GLU A 379 -11.95 2.35 15.86
C GLU A 379 -11.62 3.85 15.94
N SER A 380 -10.38 4.22 16.29
CA SER A 380 -9.93 5.61 16.31
C SER A 380 -9.45 6.15 14.96
N SER A 381 -9.37 5.31 13.93
CA SER A 381 -8.80 5.69 12.63
C SER A 381 -9.79 6.52 11.81
N ASN A 382 -9.33 7.66 11.29
CA ASN A 382 -10.10 8.51 10.39
C ASN A 382 -9.42 8.52 9.01
N ALA A 383 -9.95 7.72 8.07
CA ALA A 383 -9.39 7.47 6.73
C ALA A 383 -8.03 6.76 6.64
N ASN A 384 -7.32 6.58 7.75
CA ASN A 384 -6.03 5.91 7.78
C ASN A 384 -6.18 4.40 8.01
N ALA A 385 -5.32 3.62 7.38
CA ALA A 385 -5.13 2.21 7.67
C ALA A 385 -3.64 1.89 7.75
N ILE A 386 -3.30 0.88 8.55
CA ILE A 386 -1.98 0.30 8.59
C ILE A 386 -1.89 -0.72 7.45
N ILE A 387 -0.98 -0.50 6.51
CA ILE A 387 -0.68 -1.41 5.42
C ILE A 387 0.58 -2.18 5.79
N CYS A 388 0.47 -3.51 5.81
CA CYS A 388 1.60 -4.41 5.96
C CYS A 388 1.88 -5.14 4.64
N ASP A 389 3.09 -4.98 4.10
CA ASP A 389 3.54 -5.57 2.84
C ASP A 389 4.83 -6.38 3.05
N ALA A 390 5.01 -7.45 2.28
CA ALA A 390 6.28 -8.15 2.20
C ALA A 390 7.37 -7.26 1.55
N THR A 391 8.57 -7.33 2.10
CA THR A 391 9.80 -6.70 1.61
C THR A 391 10.94 -7.72 1.60
N ALA A 392 12.08 -7.36 1.00
CA ALA A 392 13.27 -8.23 1.01
C ALA A 392 13.74 -8.61 2.42
N ASP A 393 13.46 -7.75 3.41
CA ASP A 393 13.92 -7.89 4.80
C ASP A 393 12.80 -8.37 5.76
N GLY A 394 11.64 -8.81 5.24
CA GLY A 394 10.52 -9.32 6.05
C GLY A 394 9.18 -8.69 5.70
N VAL A 395 8.37 -8.33 6.68
CA VAL A 395 7.10 -7.60 6.47
C VAL A 395 7.26 -6.17 6.98
N SER A 396 6.96 -5.16 6.19
CA SER A 396 6.97 -3.74 6.60
C SER A 396 5.54 -3.25 6.80
N CYS A 397 5.28 -2.55 7.91
CA CYS A 397 3.97 -1.98 8.22
C CYS A 397 4.05 -0.47 8.36
N LYS A 398 3.13 0.27 7.74
CA LYS A 398 3.05 1.73 7.83
C LYS A 398 1.61 2.23 7.76
N GLU A 399 1.33 3.37 8.38
CA GLU A 399 0.05 4.05 8.20
C GLU A 399 0.00 4.75 6.85
N ASN A 400 -1.10 4.57 6.13
CA ASN A 400 -1.39 5.21 4.86
C ASN A 400 -2.82 5.75 4.87
N VAL A 401 -3.02 6.91 4.26
CA VAL A 401 -4.34 7.44 3.94
C VAL A 401 -4.94 6.58 2.83
N LEU A 402 -6.16 6.09 3.04
CA LEU A 402 -6.86 5.28 2.05
C LEU A 402 -7.48 6.12 0.93
N ALA A 403 -7.64 5.49 -0.23
CA ALA A 403 -8.46 6.04 -1.29
C ALA A 403 -9.94 6.11 -0.87
N THR A 404 -10.71 6.97 -1.52
CA THR A 404 -12.13 7.21 -1.18
C THR A 404 -13.12 6.50 -2.10
N SER A 405 -12.65 5.64 -3.02
CA SER A 405 -13.51 4.91 -3.95
C SER A 405 -12.82 3.67 -4.51
N CYS A 406 -13.60 2.72 -5.03
CA CYS A 406 -13.09 1.52 -5.70
C CYS A 406 -12.51 1.75 -7.09
N ASN A 407 -12.68 2.94 -7.66
CA ASN A 407 -12.05 3.30 -8.93
C ASN A 407 -10.53 3.16 -8.78
N ASP A 408 -9.93 2.25 -9.57
CA ASP A 408 -8.51 1.84 -9.51
C ASP A 408 -8.06 1.17 -8.19
N ASN A 409 -9.01 0.80 -7.33
CA ASN A 409 -8.77 0.19 -6.02
C ASN A 409 -9.54 -1.12 -5.84
N ALA A 410 -9.81 -1.84 -6.93
CA ALA A 410 -10.38 -3.18 -6.88
C ALA A 410 -9.55 -4.11 -5.96
N ASN A 411 -10.24 -4.92 -5.16
CA ASN A 411 -9.68 -5.83 -4.15
C ASN A 411 -8.93 -5.13 -2.99
N LYS A 412 -9.14 -3.84 -2.75
CA LYS A 412 -8.47 -3.07 -1.68
C LYS A 412 -9.45 -2.51 -0.66
N LEU A 413 -8.90 -2.08 0.49
CA LEU A 413 -9.64 -1.31 1.48
C LEU A 413 -9.68 0.17 1.09
N VAL A 414 -10.84 0.80 1.23
CA VAL A 414 -11.09 2.23 0.96
C VAL A 414 -11.82 2.88 2.12
N TYR A 415 -11.79 4.20 2.19
CA TYR A 415 -12.56 5.01 3.15
C TYR A 415 -13.60 5.85 2.40
N ASP A 416 -14.81 5.31 2.27
CA ASP A 416 -15.91 5.91 1.51
C ASP A 416 -17.09 6.24 2.42
N GLY A 417 -17.66 7.44 2.27
CA GLY A 417 -18.84 7.85 3.06
C GLY A 417 -18.64 7.86 4.58
N ASN A 418 -17.41 8.16 5.05
CA ASN A 418 -16.98 8.12 6.45
C ASN A 418 -16.97 6.71 7.09
N SER A 419 -16.91 5.64 6.30
CA SER A 419 -16.67 4.29 6.79
C SER A 419 -15.59 3.58 5.98
N PHE A 420 -14.91 2.64 6.63
CA PHE A 420 -14.03 1.70 5.95
C PHE A 420 -14.87 0.69 5.17
N LYS A 421 -14.47 0.41 3.93
CA LYS A 421 -15.16 -0.53 3.03
C LYS A 421 -14.16 -1.33 2.22
N TYR A 422 -14.52 -2.55 1.89
CA TYR A 422 -13.76 -3.40 0.98
C TYR A 422 -14.30 -3.29 -0.45
N CYS A 423 -13.43 -3.09 -1.43
CA CYS A 423 -13.76 -3.12 -2.84
C CYS A 423 -13.64 -4.54 -3.36
N GLU A 424 -14.75 -5.23 -3.61
CA GLU A 424 -14.73 -6.55 -4.25
C GLU A 424 -14.22 -6.45 -5.70
N ASP A 425 -14.61 -5.38 -6.39
CA ASP A 425 -14.07 -5.00 -7.70
C ASP A 425 -14.08 -3.46 -7.83
N SER A 426 -13.99 -2.93 -9.05
CA SER A 426 -13.97 -1.49 -9.30
C SER A 426 -15.28 -0.78 -8.98
N GLU A 427 -16.40 -1.49 -8.88
CA GLU A 427 -17.75 -0.93 -8.71
C GLU A 427 -18.45 -1.43 -7.43
N ASN A 428 -18.10 -2.61 -6.94
CA ASN A 428 -18.77 -3.28 -5.83
C ASN A 428 -18.11 -3.00 -4.48
N LEU A 429 -18.69 -2.05 -3.74
CA LEU A 429 -18.35 -1.75 -2.34
C LEU A 429 -19.04 -2.72 -1.37
N LYS A 430 -18.28 -3.25 -0.41
CA LYS A 430 -18.76 -4.06 0.71
C LYS A 430 -18.45 -3.37 2.03
N GLU A 431 -19.44 -3.35 2.92
CA GLU A 431 -19.23 -2.88 4.29
C GLU A 431 -18.32 -3.85 5.07
N MET A 432 -17.52 -3.30 5.98
CA MET A 432 -16.76 -4.11 6.93
C MET A 432 -17.74 -4.89 7.84
N PRO A 433 -17.52 -6.19 8.09
CA PRO A 433 -18.40 -6.99 8.92
C PRO A 433 -18.26 -6.64 10.41
N THR A 434 -19.17 -7.17 11.24
CA THR A 434 -19.10 -7.05 12.70
C THR A 434 -18.09 -8.03 13.31
N ALA A 435 -17.68 -7.84 14.57
CA ALA A 435 -16.72 -8.69 15.30
C ALA A 435 -16.95 -10.21 15.17
N GLU A 436 -18.22 -10.65 15.13
CA GLU A 436 -18.60 -12.06 15.06
C GLU A 436 -18.56 -12.65 13.64
N ASN A 437 -18.29 -11.83 12.62
CA ASN A 437 -18.43 -12.18 11.22
C ASN A 437 -17.12 -11.99 10.46
N VAL A 438 -16.75 -13.01 9.70
CA VAL A 438 -15.68 -12.97 8.71
C VAL A 438 -16.28 -13.25 7.34
N ASN A 439 -15.97 -12.41 6.35
CA ASN A 439 -16.39 -12.59 4.97
C ASN A 439 -15.17 -12.94 4.11
N LEU A 440 -15.35 -13.85 3.15
CA LEU A 440 -14.33 -14.28 2.20
C LEU A 440 -14.72 -13.89 0.77
N TYR A 441 -13.77 -13.36 0.02
CA TYR A 441 -13.95 -12.95 -1.37
C TYR A 441 -12.91 -13.62 -2.25
N GLU A 442 -13.35 -14.20 -3.37
CA GLU A 442 -12.43 -14.69 -4.40
C GLU A 442 -11.83 -13.50 -5.14
N VAL A 443 -10.53 -13.57 -5.41
CA VAL A 443 -9.84 -12.63 -6.29
C VAL A 443 -9.20 -13.40 -7.44
N SER A 444 -9.53 -13.01 -8.66
CA SER A 444 -9.02 -13.59 -9.91
C SER A 444 -7.79 -12.85 -10.43
N ASP A 445 -7.10 -13.46 -11.40
CA ASP A 445 -5.94 -12.93 -12.09
C ASP A 445 -4.80 -12.52 -11.15
N VAL A 446 -4.44 -13.40 -10.22
CA VAL A 446 -3.31 -13.18 -9.31
C VAL A 446 -2.01 -13.78 -9.81
N LYS A 447 -0.88 -13.34 -9.26
CA LYS A 447 0.41 -13.97 -9.52
C LYS A 447 0.42 -15.42 -9.04
N ALA A 448 1.09 -16.31 -9.77
CA ALA A 448 1.23 -17.70 -9.34
C ALA A 448 2.02 -17.85 -8.03
N SER A 449 3.08 -17.03 -7.88
CA SER A 449 3.95 -16.98 -6.70
C SER A 449 4.47 -15.56 -6.47
N GLY A 450 5.01 -15.31 -5.28
CA GLY A 450 5.46 -13.95 -4.89
C GLY A 450 4.30 -12.98 -4.71
N ILE A 451 3.12 -13.48 -4.32
CA ILE A 451 1.96 -12.65 -4.02
C ILE A 451 2.30 -11.72 -2.84
N ASN A 452 2.14 -10.42 -3.04
CA ASN A 452 2.27 -9.42 -1.99
C ASN A 452 1.01 -8.55 -1.92
N TYR A 453 0.04 -8.97 -1.11
CA TYR A 453 -1.19 -8.20 -0.92
C TYR A 453 -1.00 -7.13 0.17
N PRO A 454 -1.36 -5.85 -0.04
CA PRO A 454 -2.22 -5.35 -1.12
C PRO A 454 -1.54 -4.61 -2.28
N THR A 455 -0.21 -4.61 -2.36
CA THR A 455 0.52 -3.74 -3.30
C THR A 455 0.85 -4.39 -4.64
N ASP A 456 1.21 -5.68 -4.66
CA ASP A 456 1.75 -6.37 -5.84
C ASP A 456 1.30 -7.84 -5.90
N PHE A 457 0.06 -8.06 -6.33
CA PHE A 457 -0.55 -9.41 -6.33
C PHE A 457 -1.31 -9.76 -7.61
N ILE A 458 -1.64 -8.79 -8.47
CA ILE A 458 -2.39 -9.00 -9.71
C ILE A 458 -1.44 -9.28 -10.88
N GLU A 459 -1.80 -10.25 -11.71
CA GLU A 459 -1.20 -10.58 -13.01
C GLU A 459 -2.34 -10.85 -13.99
N SER A 460 -2.66 -9.85 -14.82
CA SER A 460 -3.82 -9.88 -15.71
C SER A 460 -3.84 -11.13 -16.61
N SER A 461 -5.03 -11.74 -16.75
CA SER A 461 -5.23 -12.93 -17.58
C SER A 461 -4.44 -14.18 -17.14
N SER A 462 -3.92 -14.21 -15.91
CA SER A 462 -3.28 -15.41 -15.37
C SER A 462 -4.29 -16.53 -15.08
N GLY A 463 -5.55 -16.18 -14.81
CA GLY A 463 -6.59 -17.11 -14.36
C GLY A 463 -6.33 -17.73 -12.98
N ASN A 464 -5.23 -17.38 -12.31
CA ASN A 464 -4.93 -17.85 -10.96
C ASN A 464 -5.82 -17.11 -9.96
N LYS A 465 -6.09 -17.77 -8.83
CA LYS A 465 -7.02 -17.26 -7.82
C LYS A 465 -6.37 -17.14 -6.45
N MET A 466 -6.79 -16.17 -5.65
CA MET A 466 -6.56 -16.12 -4.21
C MET A 466 -7.87 -15.84 -3.47
N VAL A 467 -7.86 -15.97 -2.15
CA VAL A 467 -9.01 -15.64 -1.30
C VAL A 467 -8.62 -14.57 -0.29
N ILE A 468 -9.42 -13.52 -0.20
CA ILE A 468 -9.26 -12.43 0.76
C ILE A 468 -10.24 -12.64 1.91
N GLN A 469 -9.72 -12.55 3.13
CA GLN A 469 -10.47 -12.48 4.38
C GLN A 469 -10.70 -11.03 4.77
N VAL A 470 -11.97 -10.66 4.94
CA VAL A 470 -12.39 -9.37 5.49
C VAL A 470 -13.06 -9.63 6.85
N ASP A 471 -12.50 -9.06 7.91
CA ASP A 471 -13.10 -9.01 9.23
C ASP A 471 -13.38 -7.56 9.66
N GLN A 472 -13.82 -7.34 10.89
CA GLN A 472 -14.19 -6.00 11.35
C GLN A 472 -13.04 -4.98 11.28
N TYR A 473 -11.80 -5.42 11.47
CA TYR A 473 -10.64 -4.54 11.61
C TYR A 473 -9.47 -4.87 10.68
N SER A 474 -9.61 -5.83 9.77
CA SER A 474 -8.56 -6.21 8.84
C SER A 474 -9.08 -6.76 7.51
N VAL A 475 -8.23 -6.60 6.50
CA VAL A 475 -8.37 -7.22 5.17
C VAL A 475 -7.06 -7.92 4.84
N THR A 476 -7.04 -9.25 4.87
CA THR A 476 -5.82 -10.06 4.73
C THR A 476 -6.07 -11.25 3.82
N GLN A 477 -5.02 -11.93 3.36
CA GLN A 477 -5.21 -13.18 2.62
C GLN A 477 -5.68 -14.33 3.52
N TYR A 478 -6.68 -15.07 3.07
CA TYR A 478 -7.11 -16.31 3.71
C TYR A 478 -6.23 -17.49 3.26
N VAL A 479 -5.74 -18.27 4.22
CA VAL A 479 -4.86 -19.43 3.99
C VAL A 479 -5.39 -20.59 4.83
N ASP A 480 -5.69 -21.70 4.16
CA ASP A 480 -6.07 -22.96 4.77
C ASP A 480 -5.58 -24.11 3.88
N ALA A 481 -4.80 -25.02 4.48
CA ALA A 481 -4.32 -26.23 3.82
C ALA A 481 -5.45 -27.27 3.64
N SER A 482 -6.54 -27.13 4.39
CA SER A 482 -7.73 -27.96 4.20
C SER A 482 -8.59 -27.38 3.08
N PRO A 483 -9.02 -28.18 2.10
CA PRO A 483 -9.90 -27.71 1.05
C PRO A 483 -11.21 -27.12 1.60
N PHE A 484 -11.67 -26.00 1.04
CA PHE A 484 -12.90 -25.31 1.46
C PHE A 484 -13.65 -24.69 0.27
N CYS A 485 -14.92 -24.36 0.44
CA CYS A 485 -15.72 -23.58 -0.51
C CYS A 485 -16.19 -22.27 0.13
N ILE A 486 -16.59 -21.32 -0.70
CA ILE A 486 -17.15 -20.03 -0.28
C ILE A 486 -18.60 -20.00 -0.72
N ASP A 487 -19.53 -19.77 0.21
CA ASP A 487 -20.95 -19.69 -0.10
C ASP A 487 -21.37 -18.32 -0.67
N ASP A 488 -22.63 -18.22 -1.11
CA ASP A 488 -23.22 -16.97 -1.62
C ASP A 488 -23.25 -15.82 -0.59
N LYS A 489 -22.95 -16.10 0.68
CA LYS A 489 -22.85 -15.14 1.77
C LYS A 489 -21.40 -14.87 2.18
N SER A 490 -20.44 -15.26 1.34
CA SER A 490 -19.02 -15.08 1.57
C SER A 490 -18.51 -15.81 2.83
N LYS A 491 -19.08 -16.98 3.19
CA LYS A 491 -18.65 -17.77 4.35
C LYS A 491 -17.94 -19.06 3.95
N VAL A 492 -17.00 -19.51 4.80
CA VAL A 492 -16.29 -20.79 4.64
C VAL A 492 -17.24 -21.96 4.83
N ILE A 493 -17.23 -22.90 3.89
CA ILE A 493 -17.84 -24.22 4.02
C ILE A 493 -16.76 -25.30 3.83
N LYS A 494 -16.45 -26.06 4.89
CA LYS A 494 -15.43 -27.13 4.84
C LYS A 494 -15.98 -28.52 4.49
N GLU A 495 -17.24 -28.80 4.82
CA GLU A 495 -17.81 -30.17 4.75
C GLU A 495 -18.98 -30.33 3.77
N LYS A 496 -19.41 -29.25 3.10
CA LYS A 496 -20.62 -29.22 2.26
C LYS A 496 -20.45 -28.40 0.99
N CYS A 497 -19.31 -28.51 0.32
CA CYS A 497 -19.26 -28.03 -1.05
C CYS A 497 -20.29 -28.80 -1.88
N ILE A 498 -21.17 -28.10 -2.58
CA ILE A 498 -22.16 -28.69 -3.47
C ILE A 498 -21.60 -28.76 -4.89
N ASP A 499 -22.17 -29.62 -5.73
CA ASP A 499 -21.75 -29.72 -7.14
C ASP A 499 -21.90 -28.36 -7.84
N GLY A 500 -20.85 -27.97 -8.57
CA GLY A 500 -20.70 -26.66 -9.20
C GLY A 500 -19.94 -25.63 -8.35
N ASP A 501 -19.75 -25.85 -7.04
CA ASP A 501 -18.93 -24.96 -6.22
C ASP A 501 -17.46 -25.00 -6.62
N ILE A 502 -16.74 -23.90 -6.40
CA ILE A 502 -15.28 -23.87 -6.49
C ILE A 502 -14.70 -24.20 -5.12
N LYS A 503 -13.92 -25.28 -5.08
CA LYS A 503 -13.14 -25.71 -3.92
C LYS A 503 -11.75 -25.10 -3.99
N TYR A 504 -11.36 -24.38 -2.95
CA TYR A 504 -10.06 -23.72 -2.81
C TYR A 504 -9.18 -24.48 -1.84
N THR A 505 -7.88 -24.52 -2.11
CA THR A 505 -6.83 -24.90 -1.15
C THR A 505 -5.73 -23.86 -1.23
N CYS A 506 -5.56 -23.08 -0.16
CA CYS A 506 -4.65 -21.95 -0.13
C CYS A 506 -3.55 -22.24 0.89
N ASN A 507 -2.42 -22.79 0.46
CA ASN A 507 -1.41 -23.33 1.38
C ASN A 507 -0.52 -22.26 2.02
N THR A 508 -0.22 -21.17 1.30
CA THR A 508 0.69 -20.12 1.78
C THR A 508 0.20 -18.73 1.37
N VAL A 509 0.63 -17.69 2.10
CA VAL A 509 0.34 -16.28 1.78
C VAL A 509 1.10 -15.73 0.56
N ASN A 510 2.05 -16.50 0.01
CA ASN A 510 2.90 -16.03 -1.08
C ASN A 510 2.64 -16.77 -2.40
N SER A 511 1.57 -17.56 -2.46
CA SER A 511 1.21 -18.37 -3.62
C SER A 511 -0.28 -18.26 -3.91
N LYS A 512 -0.66 -18.53 -5.16
CA LYS A 512 -2.06 -18.73 -5.52
C LYS A 512 -2.70 -19.86 -4.72
N CYS A 513 -4.03 -19.88 -4.72
CA CYS A 513 -4.82 -21.03 -4.30
C CYS A 513 -4.96 -22.03 -5.44
N ASP A 514 -4.97 -23.32 -5.10
CA ASP A 514 -5.41 -24.37 -6.00
C ASP A 514 -6.93 -24.42 -5.99
N THR A 515 -7.53 -24.49 -7.17
CA THR A 515 -9.00 -24.46 -7.33
C THR A 515 -9.50 -25.64 -8.13
N ILE A 516 -10.58 -26.26 -7.66
CA ILE A 516 -11.24 -27.40 -8.31
C ILE A 516 -12.75 -27.18 -8.26
N GLU A 517 -13.44 -27.31 -9.40
CA GLU A 517 -14.91 -27.29 -9.46
C GLU A 517 -15.45 -28.64 -8.94
N VAL A 518 -16.34 -28.60 -7.94
CA VAL A 518 -16.92 -29.80 -7.32
C VAL A 518 -17.89 -30.47 -8.28
N GLY A 519 -17.83 -31.80 -8.37
CA GLY A 519 -18.60 -32.59 -9.35
C GLY A 519 -17.96 -32.67 -10.75
N LYS A 520 -16.86 -31.94 -11.01
CA LYS A 520 -16.16 -31.97 -12.31
C LYS A 520 -15.05 -33.01 -12.34
N CYS A 521 -15.25 -34.08 -13.09
CA CYS A 521 -14.21 -35.05 -13.40
C CYS A 521 -13.29 -34.51 -14.52
N VAL A 522 -12.10 -34.05 -14.16
CA VAL A 522 -11.05 -33.71 -15.13
C VAL A 522 -10.55 -35.00 -15.78
N ILE A 523 -10.64 -35.10 -17.11
CA ILE A 523 -10.15 -36.25 -17.87
C ILE A 523 -8.65 -36.40 -17.57
N ASN A 524 -8.26 -37.57 -17.06
CA ASN A 524 -6.92 -37.97 -16.58
C ASN A 524 -6.58 -37.77 -15.09
N GLU A 525 -7.46 -37.19 -14.27
CA GLU A 525 -7.23 -37.06 -12.82
C GLU A 525 -8.45 -37.53 -12.01
N SER A 526 -8.30 -38.63 -11.27
CA SER A 526 -9.30 -39.07 -10.30
C SER A 526 -9.11 -38.38 -8.97
N ASN A 527 -10.11 -37.66 -8.48
CA ASN A 527 -10.15 -37.18 -7.10
C ASN A 527 -11.36 -37.78 -6.36
N GLU A 528 -11.38 -37.58 -5.03
CA GLU A 528 -12.36 -38.18 -4.11
C GLU A 528 -13.82 -37.73 -4.34
N ASN A 529 -14.07 -36.82 -5.30
CA ASN A 529 -15.37 -36.19 -5.55
C ASN A 529 -15.84 -36.31 -7.01
N CYS A 530 -15.24 -37.19 -7.82
CA CYS A 530 -15.71 -37.42 -9.19
C CYS A 530 -17.00 -38.27 -9.17
N ASP A 531 -18.05 -37.83 -9.88
CA ASP A 531 -19.28 -38.59 -10.13
C ASP A 531 -19.45 -38.80 -11.65
N GLY A 532 -19.28 -40.03 -12.11
CA GLY A 532 -19.35 -40.40 -13.53
C GLY A 532 -18.07 -41.00 -14.13
N TYR A 533 -17.99 -40.98 -15.47
CA TYR A 533 -16.97 -41.69 -16.24
C TYR A 533 -15.75 -40.83 -16.55
N TYR A 534 -14.54 -41.40 -16.44
CA TYR A 534 -13.29 -40.75 -16.86
C TYR A 534 -12.26 -41.79 -17.31
N VAL A 535 -11.20 -41.31 -17.98
CA VAL A 535 -10.08 -42.13 -18.46
C VAL A 535 -8.84 -41.79 -17.64
N LYS A 536 -8.13 -42.80 -17.11
CA LYS A 536 -6.82 -42.59 -16.46
C LYS A 536 -5.68 -42.58 -17.49
N ASN A 537 -4.48 -42.18 -17.06
CA ASN A 537 -3.27 -42.19 -17.88
C ASN A 537 -2.91 -43.57 -18.49
N ASP A 538 -3.51 -44.66 -18.00
CA ASP A 538 -3.37 -46.02 -18.54
C ASP A 538 -4.28 -46.32 -19.74
N GLY A 539 -5.13 -45.37 -20.12
CA GLY A 539 -6.12 -45.47 -21.20
C GLY A 539 -7.36 -46.30 -20.83
N GLU A 540 -7.59 -46.56 -19.55
CA GLU A 540 -8.69 -47.38 -19.05
C GLU A 540 -9.85 -46.52 -18.53
N LEU A 541 -11.08 -47.02 -18.68
CA LEU A 541 -12.30 -46.37 -18.19
C LEU A 541 -12.50 -46.66 -16.71
N TYR A 542 -12.89 -45.62 -15.97
CA TYR A 542 -13.34 -45.74 -14.59
C TYR A 542 -14.68 -45.03 -14.43
N ASN A 543 -15.51 -45.54 -13.53
CA ASN A 543 -16.77 -44.94 -13.11
C ASN A 543 -16.70 -44.65 -11.60
N CYS A 544 -16.82 -43.39 -11.20
CA CYS A 544 -16.83 -42.98 -9.80
C CYS A 544 -18.25 -42.67 -9.31
N ASP A 545 -18.50 -42.86 -8.02
CA ASP A 545 -19.81 -42.71 -7.38
C ASP A 545 -20.03 -41.37 -6.64
N GLY A 546 -19.19 -40.37 -6.91
CA GLY A 546 -19.21 -39.07 -6.21
C GLY A 546 -18.73 -39.11 -4.76
N LYS A 547 -18.38 -40.30 -4.22
CA LYS A 547 -17.94 -40.52 -2.83
C LYS A 547 -16.52 -41.06 -2.75
N GLY A 548 -15.76 -40.91 -3.83
CA GLY A 548 -14.36 -41.30 -3.93
C GLY A 548 -14.13 -42.77 -4.26
N THR A 549 -15.18 -43.56 -4.48
CA THR A 549 -15.03 -44.94 -4.96
C THR A 549 -15.09 -44.96 -6.47
N CYS A 550 -13.96 -45.26 -7.12
CA CYS A 550 -13.86 -45.35 -8.57
C CYS A 550 -13.57 -46.78 -9.00
N ASN A 551 -14.49 -47.38 -9.74
CA ASN A 551 -14.37 -48.75 -10.24
C ASN A 551 -13.91 -48.75 -11.69
N LYS A 552 -12.94 -49.61 -12.01
CA LYS A 552 -12.51 -49.84 -13.38
C LYS A 552 -13.63 -50.52 -14.17
N GLU A 553 -13.93 -49.98 -15.34
CA GLU A 553 -14.95 -50.48 -16.25
C GLU A 553 -14.30 -51.15 -17.48
N THR A 554 -14.85 -52.29 -17.88
CA THR A 554 -14.38 -53.06 -19.06
C THR A 554 -15.41 -53.04 -20.20
N LYS A 555 -16.23 -51.99 -20.25
CA LYS A 555 -17.28 -51.82 -21.23
C LYS A 555 -16.76 -51.14 -22.50
N ILE A 556 -17.27 -51.54 -23.66
CA ILE A 556 -17.02 -50.92 -24.96
C ILE A 556 -18.24 -50.06 -25.32
N GLY A 557 -18.01 -48.82 -25.75
CA GLY A 557 -19.11 -47.90 -25.96
C GLY A 557 -18.74 -46.43 -25.92
N TYR A 558 -19.77 -45.59 -25.81
CA TYR A 558 -19.64 -44.16 -25.56
C TYR A 558 -20.14 -43.83 -24.16
N PHE A 559 -19.41 -43.01 -23.44
CA PHE A 559 -19.72 -42.62 -22.08
C PHE A 559 -19.76 -41.10 -21.99
N ARG A 560 -20.80 -40.58 -21.35
CA ARG A 560 -20.92 -39.14 -21.11
C ARG A 560 -20.09 -38.79 -19.88
N ASN A 561 -19.23 -37.79 -20.01
CA ASN A 561 -18.53 -37.13 -18.92
C ASN A 561 -18.88 -35.63 -18.97
N MET A 562 -20.03 -35.29 -18.41
CA MET A 562 -20.63 -33.94 -18.44
C MET A 562 -20.79 -33.39 -19.87
N GLU A 563 -19.97 -32.41 -20.27
CA GLU A 563 -19.92 -31.79 -21.61
C GLU A 563 -19.01 -32.54 -22.60
N THR A 564 -18.20 -33.45 -22.09
CA THR A 564 -17.28 -34.27 -22.88
C THR A 564 -17.79 -35.69 -23.04
N TYR A 565 -17.25 -36.39 -24.02
CA TYR A 565 -17.67 -37.75 -24.37
C TYR A 565 -16.44 -38.63 -24.50
N ILE A 566 -16.51 -39.83 -23.94
CA ILE A 566 -15.44 -40.83 -23.97
C ILE A 566 -15.87 -41.93 -24.92
N LYS A 567 -14.97 -42.37 -25.80
CA LYS A 567 -15.14 -43.55 -26.65
C LYS A 567 -14.17 -44.62 -26.20
N CYS A 568 -14.71 -45.78 -25.83
CA CYS A 568 -13.94 -46.99 -25.55
C CYS A 568 -14.05 -47.97 -26.70
N THR A 569 -12.91 -48.41 -27.21
CA THR A 569 -12.77 -49.35 -28.32
C THR A 569 -11.98 -50.59 -27.90
N ASN A 570 -12.10 -51.69 -28.64
CA ASN A 570 -11.32 -52.89 -28.42
C ASN A 570 -10.53 -53.23 -29.69
N ASP A 571 -9.21 -53.34 -29.57
CA ASP A 571 -8.31 -53.67 -30.68
C ASP A 571 -8.09 -55.19 -30.87
N GLY A 572 -8.79 -56.01 -30.08
CA GLY A 572 -8.66 -57.47 -30.06
C GLY A 572 -7.76 -57.99 -28.94
N SER A 573 -7.01 -57.12 -28.25
CA SER A 573 -6.12 -57.46 -27.14
C SER A 573 -6.37 -56.65 -25.88
N LYS A 574 -6.78 -55.38 -26.00
CA LYS A 574 -7.06 -54.47 -24.88
C LYS A 574 -8.21 -53.52 -25.21
N ILE A 575 -8.97 -53.13 -24.19
CA ILE A 575 -9.90 -52.00 -24.28
C ILE A 575 -9.11 -50.71 -24.06
N THR A 576 -9.24 -49.77 -24.98
CA THR A 576 -8.64 -48.43 -24.90
C THR A 576 -9.72 -47.38 -25.01
N CYS A 577 -9.65 -46.38 -24.12
CA CYS A 577 -10.61 -45.28 -24.04
C CYS A 577 -9.91 -43.96 -24.31
N ALA A 578 -10.56 -43.08 -25.05
CA ALA A 578 -10.08 -41.75 -25.35
C ALA A 578 -11.27 -40.79 -25.53
N ASN A 579 -11.00 -39.49 -25.67
CA ASN A 579 -12.02 -38.52 -26.03
C ASN A 579 -12.67 -38.94 -27.36
N ALA A 580 -14.00 -38.98 -27.37
CA ALA A 580 -14.75 -39.28 -28.56
C ALA A 580 -14.55 -38.15 -29.58
N GLU A 581 -14.15 -38.52 -30.79
CA GLU A 581 -14.12 -37.59 -31.90
C GLU A 581 -15.53 -37.05 -32.16
N ASN A 582 -15.66 -35.73 -32.12
CA ASN A 582 -16.90 -35.02 -32.34
C ASN A 582 -16.79 -34.06 -33.53
N VAL A 583 -17.93 -33.77 -34.14
CA VAL A 583 -18.04 -32.80 -35.22
C VAL A 583 -19.22 -31.87 -34.90
N ASP A 584 -18.98 -30.56 -35.00
CA ASP A 584 -20.04 -29.56 -34.85
C ASP A 584 -21.04 -29.71 -36.00
N VAL A 585 -22.34 -29.74 -35.69
CA VAL A 585 -23.45 -29.76 -36.66
C VAL A 585 -23.29 -28.74 -37.78
N ASN A 586 -22.66 -27.59 -37.48
CA ASN A 586 -22.45 -26.47 -38.40
C ASN A 586 -21.25 -26.64 -39.35
N SER A 587 -20.37 -27.60 -39.08
CA SER A 587 -19.12 -27.85 -39.84
C SER A 587 -19.22 -28.99 -40.86
N LEU A 588 -20.37 -29.66 -40.95
CA LEU A 588 -20.57 -30.81 -41.85
C LEU A 588 -21.14 -30.36 -43.21
N ASP A 589 -20.49 -30.80 -44.29
CA ASP A 589 -21.05 -30.74 -45.65
C ASP A 589 -22.44 -31.40 -45.69
N GLU A 590 -23.37 -30.81 -46.45
CA GLU A 590 -24.85 -30.88 -46.34
C GLU A 590 -25.55 -32.24 -46.13
N ASN A 591 -24.89 -33.41 -46.12
CA ASN A 591 -25.52 -34.66 -45.68
C ASN A 591 -24.59 -35.80 -45.23
N LYS A 592 -23.30 -35.54 -44.96
CA LYS A 592 -22.33 -36.59 -44.61
C LYS A 592 -21.89 -36.51 -43.16
N CYS A 593 -21.57 -37.66 -42.58
CA CYS A 593 -20.88 -37.78 -41.29
C CYS A 593 -19.90 -38.95 -41.36
N ASP A 594 -18.89 -39.00 -40.48
CA ASP A 594 -18.00 -40.17 -40.39
C ASP A 594 -18.56 -41.17 -39.39
N ILE A 595 -18.71 -42.43 -39.79
CA ILE A 595 -19.21 -43.50 -38.90
C ILE A 595 -18.38 -43.54 -37.62
N GLY A 596 -19.06 -43.53 -36.47
CA GLY A 596 -18.43 -43.61 -35.15
C GLY A 596 -18.00 -42.26 -34.55
N LYS A 597 -18.24 -41.14 -35.26
CA LYS A 597 -18.13 -39.79 -34.68
C LYS A 597 -19.45 -39.33 -34.07
N LEU A 598 -19.32 -38.49 -33.04
CA LEU A 598 -20.45 -37.80 -32.42
C LEU A 598 -20.76 -36.51 -33.17
N ILE A 599 -22.05 -36.24 -33.34
CA ILE A 599 -22.57 -35.00 -33.91
C ILE A 599 -23.17 -34.22 -32.75
N ILE A 600 -22.56 -33.09 -32.41
CA ILE A 600 -22.96 -32.26 -31.25
C ILE A 600 -23.87 -31.12 -31.72
N GLY A 601 -25.06 -31.06 -31.14
CA GLY A 601 -26.04 -29.98 -31.29
C GLY A 601 -26.98 -30.01 -30.08
N ASP A 602 -28.24 -29.57 -30.22
CA ASP A 602 -29.24 -29.62 -29.13
C ASP A 602 -29.46 -31.04 -28.56
N THR A 603 -29.20 -32.05 -29.39
CA THR A 603 -29.16 -33.47 -29.00
C THR A 603 -27.89 -34.10 -29.52
N ILE A 604 -27.31 -35.04 -28.78
CA ILE A 604 -26.11 -35.76 -29.20
C ILE A 604 -26.51 -36.92 -30.10
N LYS A 605 -25.94 -36.96 -31.30
CA LYS A 605 -26.20 -38.04 -32.26
C LYS A 605 -24.93 -38.82 -32.60
N LEU A 606 -25.07 -40.13 -32.82
CA LEU A 606 -24.00 -41.00 -33.29
C LEU A 606 -24.18 -41.29 -34.78
N CYS A 607 -23.15 -41.03 -35.59
CA CYS A 607 -23.16 -41.37 -37.00
C CYS A 607 -22.97 -42.88 -37.21
N VAL A 608 -23.92 -43.55 -37.90
CA VAL A 608 -23.92 -45.02 -38.04
C VAL A 608 -23.70 -45.54 -39.48
N ASP A 609 -23.95 -44.74 -40.52
CA ASP A 609 -23.88 -45.19 -41.91
C ASP A 609 -23.40 -44.13 -42.93
N ASN A 610 -22.65 -43.13 -42.46
CA ASN A 610 -22.16 -41.96 -43.21
C ASN A 610 -23.24 -40.97 -43.70
N VAL A 611 -24.50 -41.14 -43.30
CA VAL A 611 -25.59 -40.22 -43.63
C VAL A 611 -26.03 -39.49 -42.37
N LYS A 612 -25.93 -38.15 -42.36
CA LYS A 612 -26.24 -37.32 -41.18
C LYS A 612 -27.69 -37.52 -40.69
N GLU A 613 -28.64 -37.63 -41.62
CA GLU A 613 -30.06 -37.84 -41.32
C GLU A 613 -30.35 -39.19 -40.64
N ASN A 614 -29.49 -40.18 -40.86
CA ASN A 614 -29.61 -41.52 -40.25
C ASN A 614 -28.87 -41.61 -38.91
N ALA A 615 -28.25 -40.51 -38.44
CA ALA A 615 -27.59 -40.48 -37.14
C ALA A 615 -28.62 -40.65 -36.02
N ILE A 616 -28.29 -41.52 -35.08
CA ILE A 616 -29.17 -41.89 -33.98
C ILE A 616 -28.93 -40.98 -32.79
N THR A 617 -29.98 -40.53 -32.14
CA THR A 617 -29.84 -39.80 -30.88
C THR A 617 -29.38 -40.77 -29.78
N ILE A 618 -28.35 -40.38 -29.06
CA ILE A 618 -27.78 -41.12 -27.93
C ILE A 618 -27.87 -40.28 -26.65
N PHE A 619 -27.62 -40.90 -25.48
CA PHE A 619 -27.76 -40.25 -24.16
C PHE A 619 -29.20 -39.78 -23.87
N THR A 620 -30.18 -40.65 -24.11
CA THR A 620 -31.61 -40.36 -23.95
C THR A 620 -32.29 -41.37 -23.03
N ASN A 621 -33.33 -40.93 -22.31
CA ASN A 621 -34.16 -41.79 -21.43
C ASN A 621 -35.25 -42.59 -22.15
N GLU A 622 -35.24 -42.63 -23.50
CA GLU A 622 -36.16 -43.47 -24.26
C GLU A 622 -35.74 -44.94 -24.18
N ASP A 623 -36.65 -45.82 -23.75
CA ASP A 623 -36.45 -47.27 -23.59
C ASP A 623 -35.59 -47.91 -24.68
N SER A 624 -34.41 -48.42 -24.29
CA SER A 624 -33.52 -49.42 -24.93
C SER A 624 -33.80 -49.81 -26.40
N LYS A 625 -33.80 -48.84 -27.32
CA LYS A 625 -33.84 -49.14 -28.76
C LYS A 625 -32.50 -49.73 -29.19
N LYS A 626 -32.54 -50.90 -29.83
CA LYS A 626 -31.34 -51.54 -30.41
C LYS A 626 -31.08 -51.01 -31.82
N TYR A 627 -29.87 -50.51 -32.06
CA TYR A 627 -29.44 -50.01 -33.37
C TYR A 627 -28.27 -50.82 -33.91
N PHE A 628 -28.22 -51.01 -35.23
CA PHE A 628 -27.11 -51.71 -35.89
C PHE A 628 -26.03 -50.71 -36.30
N ILE A 629 -24.78 -50.93 -35.87
CA ILE A 629 -23.62 -50.20 -36.42
C ILE A 629 -22.68 -51.19 -37.09
N LYS A 630 -22.09 -50.76 -38.21
CA LYS A 630 -20.95 -51.46 -38.80
C LYS A 630 -19.75 -51.45 -37.84
N ALA A 631 -19.04 -52.57 -37.72
CA ALA A 631 -17.82 -52.69 -36.91
C ALA A 631 -16.76 -51.62 -37.19
N SER A 632 -16.72 -51.12 -38.44
CA SER A 632 -15.83 -50.05 -38.85
C SER A 632 -15.99 -48.73 -38.08
N GLY A 633 -17.10 -48.53 -37.36
CA GLY A 633 -17.30 -47.36 -36.50
C GLY A 633 -16.67 -47.45 -35.12
N LEU A 634 -16.38 -48.66 -34.65
CA LEU A 634 -15.97 -48.96 -33.27
C LEU A 634 -14.62 -49.67 -33.18
N ASN A 635 -14.11 -50.20 -34.30
CA ASN A 635 -12.78 -50.80 -34.39
C ASN A 635 -11.82 -49.81 -35.04
N SER A 636 -10.60 -49.71 -34.49
CA SER A 636 -9.50 -48.99 -35.14
C SER A 636 -9.18 -49.66 -36.50
N LYS A 637 -8.69 -48.85 -37.45
CA LYS A 637 -8.62 -49.09 -38.91
C LYS A 637 -8.00 -50.41 -39.40
N ASP A 638 -7.48 -51.28 -38.53
CA ASP A 638 -6.71 -52.47 -38.91
C ASP A 638 -7.24 -53.82 -38.36
N SER A 639 -8.39 -53.87 -37.68
CA SER A 639 -8.93 -55.17 -37.22
C SER A 639 -9.48 -55.97 -38.41
N ILE A 640 -8.89 -57.14 -38.69
CA ILE A 640 -9.18 -58.12 -39.76
C ILE A 640 -10.61 -58.71 -39.71
N VAL A 641 -11.51 -58.18 -38.89
CA VAL A 641 -12.82 -58.77 -38.62
C VAL A 641 -13.91 -58.15 -39.50
N SER A 642 -13.75 -58.26 -40.82
CA SER A 642 -14.65 -57.68 -41.83
C SER A 642 -16.07 -58.26 -41.85
N SER A 643 -16.39 -59.22 -40.98
CA SER A 643 -17.70 -59.90 -40.92
C SER A 643 -18.50 -59.67 -39.63
N GLN A 644 -17.95 -59.04 -38.58
CA GLN A 644 -18.68 -58.85 -37.33
C GLN A 644 -19.64 -57.64 -37.41
N LYS A 645 -20.89 -57.85 -37.02
CA LYS A 645 -21.87 -56.77 -36.79
C LYS A 645 -21.90 -56.47 -35.29
N HIS A 646 -21.82 -55.20 -34.92
CA HIS A 646 -22.01 -54.75 -33.54
C HIS A 646 -23.42 -54.20 -33.38
N TYR A 647 -24.01 -54.46 -32.22
CA TYR A 647 -25.29 -53.90 -31.82
C TYR A 647 -25.02 -52.81 -30.79
N ILE A 648 -25.69 -51.67 -30.93
CA ILE A 648 -25.92 -50.81 -29.76
C ILE A 648 -27.05 -51.46 -29.00
N VAL A 649 -26.79 -51.89 -27.78
CA VAL A 649 -27.73 -52.70 -27.00
C VAL A 649 -28.42 -51.89 -25.92
N ASN A 650 -27.81 -50.78 -25.48
CA ASN A 650 -28.42 -49.90 -24.48
C ASN A 650 -28.02 -48.45 -24.73
N VAL A 651 -29.01 -47.57 -24.87
CA VAL A 651 -28.84 -46.11 -24.85
C VAL A 651 -29.44 -45.66 -23.53
N ALA A 652 -28.58 -45.36 -22.56
CA ALA A 652 -28.96 -44.80 -21.27
C ALA A 652 -28.56 -43.31 -21.23
N GLU A 653 -28.99 -42.59 -20.19
CA GLU A 653 -28.67 -41.17 -20.00
C GLU A 653 -27.17 -40.86 -20.08
N ASN A 654 -26.33 -41.78 -19.57
CA ASN A 654 -24.88 -41.56 -19.43
C ASN A 654 -24.00 -42.59 -20.15
N GLU A 655 -24.56 -43.66 -20.73
CA GLU A 655 -23.77 -44.67 -21.44
C GLU A 655 -24.48 -45.26 -22.67
N VAL A 656 -23.69 -45.59 -23.69
CA VAL A 656 -24.09 -46.27 -24.91
C VAL A 656 -23.24 -47.52 -25.07
N LEU A 657 -23.82 -48.70 -24.85
CA LEU A 657 -23.09 -49.96 -24.83
C LEU A 657 -23.19 -50.72 -26.14
N THR A 658 -22.08 -51.37 -26.52
CA THR A 658 -22.00 -52.16 -27.75
C THR A 658 -21.80 -53.64 -27.44
N GLU A 659 -22.56 -54.52 -28.11
CA GLU A 659 -22.37 -55.97 -28.06
C GLU A 659 -21.94 -56.52 -29.42
N THR A 660 -20.99 -57.45 -29.41
CA THR A 660 -20.54 -58.19 -30.59
C THR A 660 -21.43 -59.43 -30.78
N VAL A 661 -21.96 -59.66 -31.97
CA VAL A 661 -22.52 -60.98 -32.33
C VAL A 661 -21.62 -61.64 -33.34
N THR A 662 -21.08 -62.79 -32.96
CA THR A 662 -20.46 -63.74 -33.89
C THR A 662 -21.57 -64.42 -34.68
N GLY A 663 -21.73 -64.04 -35.95
CA GLY A 663 -22.59 -64.78 -36.88
C GLY A 663 -22.02 -66.16 -37.16
N ASN A 664 -22.87 -67.19 -37.07
CA ASN A 664 -22.67 -68.46 -37.79
C ASN A 664 -23.10 -68.29 -39.24
#